data_AF-A0A8C6GHR4-F1
#
_entry.id   AF-A0A8C6GHR4-F1
#
_cell.length_a   1.000
_cell.length_b   1.000
_cell.length_c   1.000
_cell.angle_alpha   90.00
_cell.angle_beta   90.00
_cell.angle_gamma   90.00
#
_symmetry.space_group_name_H-M   'P 1'
#
loop_
_entity.id
_entity.type
_entity.pdbx_description
1 polymer ?
#
loop_
_entity_poly.entity_id
_entity_poly.type
_entity_poly.pdbx_seq_one_letter_code
_entity_poly.pdbx_strand_id
1 'polypeptide(L)'
;MASSRSSFSSSEESPDSETSVSPVHLPPTPPPTSTAVLKSPSESKSSSTDPPQCTHSEDSLPSAAFYGPLDSKNPLLASCEKEIRELLGFMKKKKALATSEEQKYEFHRRCATTLFNIWTKYAPRLPSDYYNEKLLKVGDSLCQIKEYKLALLQCYGRYLQEFIADFDEHKEDVNHFKTVFFPKGFGDETARLTFHALSGKNICNYQLVCESDANLQNEESVRQCLHILSSFRLIMQVALPQEHLCWIIFNGTLYIYTICRKLMVIGQSSKALEFLLWASMCMESSVPLLSIRYLTWRATLYTAVCQCHYDCQDGIHGEAFARRALAKIDELRQLELMSSSSSLETSRKYYREATIKMAVMIFKRGVFESRRKNKNVLRPKLRLNLKEAQSLPWPRTVTERLLDELLDSTSSRFLAVLEALSDSNRRILQTGPLVTDEMELRDVVSELFMAGKELLILSNVCSNGKLDFPQTSLLEHVVEKRNALSVGASVRFAKLAFTYEEWGLFESLAGQLIHFLQKQDNPQSKKAEKDLILLLAVEPLINVKRNRGLIFPLETDKETQSIQNYLKHIACHESCVRTTFTEDTFSLAAILHFCVCVPTQGVLPDKDIVVDIIGLLWQRCKLGIQRLNIPKNDFAKYSHKISTNKWVYLLWQISEVIHCYKLEDLDIVMVAEITLRLSEILESLGNPKRKFRKSADLSAKKGPDELPGTSKGVPEILPILKRAPVEQLFYAYELLDKAIIGMSWKCMLTTLSDGSSVIDHCYVKDSQDVDGDTYKPIASNSYTMDLHLELIQAQHRIAVVLLDQLEGSFILFSSD
;
A
#
# COMPACT_ATOMS: atom_id res chain seq x y z
N MET A 1 32.10 48.67 32.36
CA MET A 1 32.76 49.92 31.92
C MET A 1 32.48 50.03 30.43
N ALA A 2 31.67 51.00 30.00
CA ALA A 2 32.12 52.33 29.53
C ALA A 2 32.89 52.18 28.20
N SER A 3 32.47 52.66 27.02
CA SER A 3 31.99 54.00 26.59
C SER A 3 32.93 54.44 25.45
N SER A 4 32.61 55.33 24.50
CA SER A 4 31.35 55.78 23.89
C SER A 4 31.69 56.81 22.80
N ARG A 5 30.85 56.99 21.75
CA ARG A 5 30.82 58.17 20.82
C ARG A 5 32.14 58.38 20.01
N SER A 6 32.30 59.27 19.03
CA SER A 6 31.45 59.85 17.95
C SER A 6 32.44 60.30 16.81
N SER A 7 32.19 61.14 15.78
CA SER A 7 31.10 62.08 15.43
C SER A 7 31.19 62.51 13.94
N PHE A 8 30.07 62.99 13.39
CA PHE A 8 29.89 63.99 12.31
C PHE A 8 31.00 64.30 11.27
N SER A 9 30.57 64.35 10.01
CA SER A 9 30.66 65.59 9.21
C SER A 9 29.36 65.75 8.38
N SER A 10 29.00 66.99 8.04
CA SER A 10 27.75 67.34 7.37
C SER A 10 27.98 68.45 6.34
N SER A 11 27.17 68.49 5.29
CA SER A 11 27.04 69.64 4.38
C SER A 11 25.61 69.64 3.84
N GLU A 12 24.89 70.71 4.12
CA GLU A 12 23.54 70.98 3.61
C GLU A 12 23.67 71.87 2.37
N GLU A 13 22.75 71.76 1.41
CA GLU A 13 22.25 72.94 0.71
C GLU A 13 20.89 72.67 0.05
N SER A 14 19.91 73.49 0.41
CA SER A 14 18.57 73.58 -0.16
C SER A 14 17.97 74.93 0.22
N PRO A 15 17.22 75.58 -0.68
CA PRO A 15 15.87 75.96 -0.25
C PRO A 15 14.80 75.88 -1.36
N ASP A 16 13.57 75.59 -0.94
CA ASP A 16 12.29 76.27 -1.26
C ASP A 16 11.83 76.49 -2.73
N SER A 17 10.53 76.42 -3.08
CA SER A 17 9.34 75.95 -2.34
C SER A 17 8.12 75.74 -3.28
N GLU A 18 7.09 75.06 -2.74
CA GLU A 18 5.66 75.00 -3.13
C GLU A 18 5.16 75.52 -4.51
N THR A 19 4.49 74.64 -5.27
CA THR A 19 3.02 74.77 -5.52
C THR A 19 2.42 73.51 -6.16
N SER A 20 1.09 73.36 -6.08
CA SER A 20 0.33 72.19 -6.52
C SER A 20 -0.49 72.44 -7.79
N VAL A 21 -0.37 71.55 -8.80
CA VAL A 21 -1.23 71.53 -10.00
C VAL A 21 -1.51 70.08 -10.41
N SER A 22 -2.76 69.80 -10.85
CA SER A 22 -3.22 68.48 -11.31
C SER A 22 -2.75 68.13 -12.73
N PRO A 23 -2.70 66.83 -13.13
CA PRO A 23 -2.30 66.43 -14.47
C PRO A 23 -3.28 66.88 -15.56
N VAL A 24 -2.75 67.14 -16.76
CA VAL A 24 -3.44 67.84 -17.84
C VAL A 24 -4.31 66.92 -18.73
N HIS A 25 -5.45 67.49 -19.12
CA HIS A 25 -6.45 67.06 -20.10
C HIS A 25 -6.01 66.20 -21.31
N LEU A 26 -6.90 65.26 -21.66
CA LEU A 26 -7.13 64.79 -23.03
C LEU A 26 -7.93 65.83 -23.85
N PRO A 27 -7.70 65.95 -25.18
CA PRO A 27 -8.55 66.72 -26.10
C PRO A 27 -9.78 65.91 -26.60
N PRO A 28 -10.86 66.54 -27.13
CA PRO A 28 -12.21 65.92 -27.10
C PRO A 28 -13.03 65.93 -28.43
N THR A 29 -14.15 65.17 -28.42
CA THR A 29 -15.39 65.32 -29.25
C THR A 29 -15.32 65.08 -30.78
N PRO A 30 -16.47 64.89 -31.49
CA PRO A 30 -17.88 64.72 -31.07
C PRO A 30 -18.61 63.44 -31.61
N PRO A 31 -19.84 63.13 -31.13
CA PRO A 31 -20.74 62.11 -31.69
C PRO A 31 -21.73 62.74 -32.72
N PRO A 32 -22.52 61.95 -33.49
CA PRO A 32 -23.78 61.33 -33.01
C PRO A 32 -23.94 59.87 -33.54
N THR A 33 -25.04 59.11 -33.41
CA THR A 33 -26.43 59.33 -32.92
C THR A 33 -27.00 58.02 -32.33
N SER A 34 -28.13 58.07 -31.61
CA SER A 34 -29.02 56.90 -31.43
C SER A 34 -30.48 57.35 -31.31
N THR A 35 -31.41 56.64 -31.94
CA THR A 35 -32.86 56.89 -31.80
C THR A 35 -33.62 55.60 -32.11
N ALA A 36 -34.50 55.18 -31.19
CA ALA A 36 -35.40 54.05 -31.37
C ALA A 36 -36.84 54.53 -31.61
N VAL A 37 -37.71 53.68 -32.18
CA VAL A 37 -39.08 53.40 -31.69
C VAL A 37 -39.83 52.40 -32.59
N LEU A 38 -40.31 51.32 -31.96
CA LEU A 38 -41.51 50.49 -32.22
C LEU A 38 -42.17 50.48 -33.63
N LYS A 39 -42.35 49.28 -34.23
CA LYS A 39 -43.64 48.53 -34.21
C LYS A 39 -43.60 47.20 -35.00
N SER A 40 -44.25 46.19 -34.43
CA SER A 40 -44.81 44.97 -35.07
C SER A 40 -46.33 45.22 -35.39
N PRO A 41 -47.13 44.36 -36.07
CA PRO A 41 -47.01 42.89 -36.16
C PRO A 41 -47.50 42.19 -37.47
N SER A 42 -47.65 40.85 -37.35
CA SER A 42 -48.65 39.95 -37.98
C SER A 42 -48.59 39.54 -39.47
N GLU A 43 -48.32 38.23 -39.67
CA GLU A 43 -49.09 37.26 -40.51
C GLU A 43 -49.08 37.35 -42.06
N SER A 44 -49.15 36.25 -42.84
CA SER A 44 -49.24 34.79 -42.55
C SER A 44 -48.83 33.92 -43.77
N LYS A 45 -48.72 32.58 -43.56
CA LYS A 45 -48.75 31.46 -44.57
C LYS A 45 -47.49 31.29 -45.47
N SER A 46 -47.09 30.07 -45.89
CA SER A 46 -47.57 28.69 -45.58
C SER A 46 -46.60 27.56 -45.97
N SER A 47 -46.54 26.51 -45.11
CA SER A 47 -46.39 25.05 -45.40
C SER A 47 -45.21 24.44 -46.21
N SER A 48 -44.60 23.39 -45.60
CA SER A 48 -43.92 22.21 -46.22
C SER A 48 -42.58 22.44 -46.96
N THR A 49 -41.60 21.51 -47.06
CA THR A 49 -41.52 20.06 -46.73
C THR A 49 -40.10 19.68 -46.22
N ASP A 50 -39.87 18.40 -45.92
CA ASP A 50 -38.64 17.74 -45.41
C ASP A 50 -37.32 17.92 -46.23
N PRO A 51 -36.13 17.60 -45.65
CA PRO A 51 -34.83 18.15 -46.07
C PRO A 51 -34.03 17.31 -47.08
N PRO A 52 -33.06 17.93 -47.80
CA PRO A 52 -32.08 17.22 -48.61
C PRO A 52 -30.99 16.57 -47.74
N GLN A 53 -31.02 15.24 -47.68
CA GLN A 53 -29.95 14.39 -47.17
C GLN A 53 -28.69 14.53 -48.05
N CYS A 54 -27.53 14.82 -47.46
CA CYS A 54 -26.26 14.89 -48.21
C CYS A 54 -25.19 14.02 -47.55
N THR A 55 -24.72 13.02 -48.29
CA THR A 55 -23.76 12.00 -47.85
C THR A 55 -22.37 12.21 -48.43
N HIS A 56 -21.37 12.20 -47.55
CA HIS A 56 -19.93 12.04 -47.81
C HIS A 56 -19.19 13.05 -48.72
N SER A 57 -18.15 13.67 -48.16
CA SER A 57 -16.75 13.38 -48.52
C SER A 57 -15.85 13.71 -47.33
N GLU A 58 -14.92 12.82 -46.97
CA GLU A 58 -13.90 13.06 -45.92
C GLU A 58 -12.55 13.52 -46.50
N ASP A 59 -12.59 14.26 -47.61
CA ASP A 59 -11.41 14.91 -48.16
C ASP A 59 -10.99 16.14 -47.34
N SER A 60 -9.73 16.55 -47.49
CA SER A 60 -9.06 17.54 -46.64
C SER A 60 -9.64 18.95 -46.77
N LEU A 61 -10.69 19.24 -46.00
CA LEU A 61 -11.25 20.58 -45.85
C LEU A 61 -10.17 21.58 -45.38
N PRO A 62 -10.05 22.76 -46.01
CA PRO A 62 -8.97 23.70 -45.75
C PRO A 62 -9.04 24.28 -44.33
N SER A 63 -7.88 24.64 -43.78
CA SER A 63 -7.82 25.35 -42.50
C SER A 63 -8.52 26.71 -42.61
N ALA A 64 -9.32 27.06 -41.60
CA ALA A 64 -10.18 28.24 -41.68
C ALA A 64 -9.36 29.52 -41.50
N ALA A 65 -9.23 30.31 -42.57
CA ALA A 65 -8.45 31.55 -42.58
C ALA A 65 -9.00 32.66 -41.66
N PHE A 66 -10.23 32.52 -41.15
CA PHE A 66 -10.82 33.43 -40.18
C PHE A 66 -11.69 32.66 -39.18
N TYR A 67 -11.23 32.56 -37.94
CA TYR A 67 -12.07 32.20 -36.80
C TYR A 67 -12.72 33.49 -36.28
N GLY A 68 -14.05 33.50 -36.17
CA GLY A 68 -14.76 34.54 -35.43
C GLY A 68 -14.42 34.49 -33.92
N PRO A 69 -15.11 35.29 -33.08
CA PRO A 69 -14.93 35.24 -31.63
C PRO A 69 -14.89 33.80 -31.10
N LEU A 70 -13.90 33.50 -30.25
CA LEU A 70 -13.72 32.17 -29.65
C LEU A 70 -14.70 31.94 -28.48
N ASP A 71 -15.98 32.25 -28.71
CA ASP A 71 -17.07 32.10 -27.76
C ASP A 71 -17.93 30.86 -28.08
N SER A 72 -18.89 30.56 -27.21
CA SER A 72 -19.79 29.41 -27.32
C SER A 72 -20.80 29.49 -28.48
N LYS A 73 -20.79 30.57 -29.28
CA LYS A 73 -21.63 30.73 -30.48
C LYS A 73 -20.91 30.26 -31.75
N ASN A 74 -19.59 30.05 -31.71
CA ASN A 74 -18.84 29.52 -32.84
C ASN A 74 -19.22 28.05 -33.09
N PRO A 75 -19.80 27.69 -34.25
CA PRO A 75 -20.36 26.36 -34.48
C PRO A 75 -19.30 25.25 -34.55
N LEU A 76 -18.06 25.55 -34.93
CA LEU A 76 -16.97 24.58 -34.92
C LEU A 76 -16.55 24.23 -33.49
N LEU A 77 -16.46 25.24 -32.61
CA LEU A 77 -16.18 25.03 -31.19
C LEU A 77 -17.33 24.25 -30.54
N ALA A 78 -18.57 24.64 -30.78
CA ALA A 78 -19.76 23.97 -30.25
C ALA A 78 -19.87 22.50 -30.70
N SER A 79 -19.54 22.18 -31.96
CA SER A 79 -19.55 20.80 -32.46
C SER A 79 -18.44 19.95 -31.84
N CYS A 80 -17.23 20.50 -31.74
CA CYS A 80 -16.10 19.83 -31.08
C CYS A 80 -16.40 19.56 -29.59
N GLU A 81 -16.90 20.57 -28.88
CA GLU A 81 -17.32 20.41 -27.48
C GLU A 81 -18.44 19.39 -27.30
N LYS A 82 -19.41 19.33 -28.21
CA LYS A 82 -20.50 18.36 -28.17
C LYS A 82 -19.97 16.94 -28.33
N GLU A 83 -19.18 16.66 -29.37
CA GLU A 83 -18.61 15.33 -29.64
C GLU A 83 -17.75 14.83 -28.47
N ILE A 84 -16.89 15.69 -27.92
CA ILE A 84 -16.07 15.39 -26.72
C ILE A 84 -16.96 15.09 -25.50
N ARG A 85 -18.01 15.88 -25.27
CA ARG A 85 -18.91 15.74 -24.12
C ARG A 85 -19.78 14.49 -24.21
N GLU A 86 -20.22 14.13 -25.42
CA GLU A 86 -20.94 12.89 -25.69
C GLU A 86 -20.05 11.66 -25.49
N LEU A 87 -18.79 11.69 -25.97
CA LEU A 87 -17.83 10.61 -25.73
C LEU A 87 -17.49 10.43 -24.24
N LEU A 88 -17.13 11.50 -23.53
CA LEU A 88 -16.84 11.45 -22.09
C LEU A 88 -18.07 11.02 -21.27
N GLY A 89 -19.28 11.43 -21.68
CA GLY A 89 -20.54 10.99 -21.09
C GLY A 89 -20.84 9.50 -21.33
N PHE A 90 -20.55 9.00 -22.54
CA PHE A 90 -20.64 7.58 -22.88
C PHE A 90 -19.65 6.74 -22.07
N MET A 91 -18.40 7.20 -21.94
CA MET A 91 -17.36 6.52 -21.15
C MET A 91 -17.75 6.41 -19.66
N LYS A 92 -18.18 7.53 -19.04
CA LYS A 92 -18.65 7.55 -17.65
C LYS A 92 -19.84 6.61 -17.40
N LYS A 93 -20.74 6.45 -18.38
CA LYS A 93 -21.90 5.55 -18.27
C LYS A 93 -21.54 4.07 -18.47
N LYS A 94 -20.75 3.73 -19.50
CA LYS A 94 -20.45 2.32 -19.83
C LYS A 94 -19.44 1.64 -18.90
N LYS A 95 -18.57 2.38 -18.23
CA LYS A 95 -17.61 1.80 -17.27
C LYS A 95 -18.29 1.05 -16.09
N ALA A 96 -19.54 1.37 -15.79
CA ALA A 96 -20.37 0.66 -14.79
C ALA A 96 -21.14 -0.56 -15.34
N LEU A 97 -21.04 -0.86 -16.64
CA LEU A 97 -21.87 -1.87 -17.34
C LEU A 97 -21.06 -2.98 -18.05
N ALA A 98 -19.73 -2.89 -18.08
CA ALA A 98 -18.87 -3.85 -18.78
C ALA A 98 -18.38 -4.96 -17.82
N THR A 99 -18.99 -6.15 -17.90
CA THR A 99 -18.70 -7.28 -17.01
C THR A 99 -17.67 -8.28 -17.54
N SER A 100 -17.44 -8.35 -18.86
CA SER A 100 -16.43 -9.23 -19.50
C SER A 100 -15.20 -8.44 -20.00
N GLU A 101 -14.01 -9.06 -19.95
CA GLU A 101 -12.75 -8.49 -20.47
C GLU A 101 -12.81 -8.13 -21.95
N GLU A 102 -13.34 -9.02 -22.80
CA GLU A 102 -13.46 -8.79 -24.24
C GLU A 102 -14.32 -7.55 -24.54
N GLN A 103 -15.39 -7.37 -23.76
CA GLN A 103 -16.29 -6.22 -23.85
C GLN A 103 -15.61 -4.92 -23.40
N LYS A 104 -14.71 -4.98 -22.40
CA LYS A 104 -13.86 -3.84 -22.00
C LYS A 104 -12.87 -3.50 -23.13
N TYR A 105 -12.21 -4.49 -23.71
CA TYR A 105 -11.22 -4.29 -24.76
C TYR A 105 -11.80 -3.60 -26.00
N GLU A 106 -12.89 -4.14 -26.57
CA GLU A 106 -13.52 -3.55 -27.77
C GLU A 106 -14.19 -2.20 -27.45
N PHE A 107 -14.68 -2.00 -26.22
CA PHE A 107 -15.13 -0.68 -25.74
C PHE A 107 -13.99 0.34 -25.66
N HIS A 108 -12.84 -0.01 -25.09
CA HIS A 108 -11.66 0.86 -25.03
C HIS A 108 -11.13 1.17 -26.43
N ARG A 109 -11.05 0.16 -27.31
CA ARG A 109 -10.68 0.32 -28.73
C ARG A 109 -11.60 1.32 -29.43
N ARG A 110 -12.92 1.14 -29.33
CA ARG A 110 -13.91 2.05 -29.94
C ARG A 110 -13.82 3.47 -29.39
N CYS A 111 -13.66 3.64 -28.07
CA CYS A 111 -13.48 4.95 -27.46
C CYS A 111 -12.17 5.62 -27.91
N ALA A 112 -11.07 4.86 -28.01
CA ALA A 112 -9.78 5.35 -28.50
C ALA A 112 -9.84 5.78 -29.97
N THR A 113 -10.43 4.97 -30.85
CA THR A 113 -10.65 5.32 -32.26
C THR A 113 -11.54 6.56 -32.40
N THR A 114 -12.61 6.66 -31.61
CA THR A 114 -13.51 7.83 -31.63
C THR A 114 -12.76 9.10 -31.21
N LEU A 115 -11.97 9.04 -30.14
CA LEU A 115 -11.17 10.18 -29.67
C LEU A 115 -10.09 10.59 -30.67
N PHE A 116 -9.37 9.62 -31.25
CA PHE A 116 -8.38 9.86 -32.31
C PHE A 116 -9.00 10.53 -33.53
N ASN A 117 -10.20 10.09 -33.95
CA ASN A 117 -10.92 10.66 -35.08
C ASN A 117 -11.40 12.09 -34.78
N ILE A 118 -11.92 12.37 -33.58
CA ILE A 118 -12.26 13.73 -33.13
C ILE A 118 -11.02 14.64 -33.23
N TRP A 119 -9.89 14.24 -32.64
CA TRP A 119 -8.68 15.07 -32.68
C TRP A 119 -8.15 15.29 -34.10
N THR A 120 -8.16 14.27 -34.94
CA THR A 120 -7.65 14.38 -36.33
C THR A 120 -8.58 15.21 -37.21
N LYS A 121 -9.91 15.15 -36.97
CA LYS A 121 -10.93 15.99 -37.62
C LYS A 121 -10.80 17.47 -37.25
N TYR A 122 -10.47 17.78 -35.99
CA TYR A 122 -10.49 19.15 -35.47
C TYR A 122 -9.13 19.84 -35.41
N ALA A 123 -8.00 19.12 -35.35
CA ALA A 123 -6.65 19.72 -35.29
C ALA A 123 -6.36 20.74 -36.42
N PRO A 124 -6.61 20.47 -37.72
CA PRO A 124 -6.38 21.47 -38.77
C PRO A 124 -7.49 22.55 -38.85
N ARG A 125 -8.54 22.45 -38.02
CA ARG A 125 -9.75 23.29 -38.07
C ARG A 125 -9.97 24.13 -36.80
N LEU A 126 -8.95 24.25 -35.96
CA LEU A 126 -8.96 25.03 -34.72
C LEU A 126 -7.65 25.80 -34.56
N PRO A 127 -7.63 26.94 -33.85
CA PRO A 127 -6.39 27.56 -33.40
C PRO A 127 -5.57 26.59 -32.53
N SER A 128 -4.25 26.56 -32.72
CA SER A 128 -3.32 25.69 -31.98
C SER A 128 -3.53 25.74 -30.48
N ASP A 129 -3.67 26.95 -29.95
CA ASP A 129 -3.61 27.20 -28.51
C ASP A 129 -4.91 26.76 -27.83
N TYR A 130 -6.05 26.99 -28.50
CA TYR A 130 -7.36 26.44 -28.09
C TYR A 130 -7.38 24.91 -28.20
N TYR A 131 -6.89 24.35 -29.31
CA TYR A 131 -6.82 22.90 -29.51
C TYR A 131 -5.98 22.24 -28.41
N ASN A 132 -4.79 22.77 -28.13
CA ASN A 132 -3.87 22.21 -27.14
C ASN A 132 -4.38 22.40 -25.69
N GLU A 133 -4.99 23.55 -25.35
CA GLU A 133 -5.64 23.71 -24.04
C GLU A 133 -6.83 22.73 -23.89
N LYS A 134 -7.60 22.48 -24.96
CA LYS A 134 -8.72 21.52 -24.95
C LYS A 134 -8.25 20.07 -24.85
N LEU A 135 -7.20 19.71 -25.58
CA LEU A 135 -6.56 18.40 -25.60
C LEU A 135 -6.16 17.96 -24.18
N LEU A 136 -5.47 18.85 -23.46
CA LEU A 136 -5.00 18.60 -22.09
C LEU A 136 -6.17 18.54 -21.08
N LYS A 137 -7.17 19.43 -21.19
CA LYS A 137 -8.41 19.38 -20.37
C LYS A 137 -9.21 18.07 -20.56
N VAL A 138 -9.15 17.45 -21.74
CA VAL A 138 -9.73 16.11 -21.96
C VAL A 138 -8.84 15.02 -21.36
N GLY A 139 -7.51 15.16 -21.40
CA GLY A 139 -6.58 14.30 -20.66
C GLY A 139 -6.91 14.25 -19.17
N ASP A 140 -7.08 15.41 -18.53
CA ASP A 140 -7.50 15.51 -17.13
C ASP A 140 -8.85 14.84 -16.86
N SER A 141 -9.80 15.03 -17.78
CA SER A 141 -11.13 14.40 -17.71
C SER A 141 -11.06 12.87 -17.80
N LEU A 142 -10.11 12.32 -18.57
CA LEU A 142 -9.85 10.88 -18.68
C LEU A 142 -9.12 10.34 -17.44
N CYS A 143 -8.15 11.07 -16.89
CA CYS A 143 -7.51 10.75 -15.61
C CYS A 143 -8.53 10.65 -14.46
N GLN A 144 -9.52 11.55 -14.42
CA GLN A 144 -10.62 11.48 -13.45
C GLN A 144 -11.53 10.25 -13.62
N ILE A 145 -11.62 9.67 -14.82
CA ILE A 145 -12.37 8.43 -15.11
C ILE A 145 -11.51 7.17 -14.87
N LYS A 146 -10.22 7.34 -14.55
CA LYS A 146 -9.18 6.29 -14.51
C LYS A 146 -8.99 5.62 -15.87
N GLU A 147 -8.71 6.43 -16.89
CA GLU A 147 -8.44 5.99 -18.27
C GLU A 147 -7.01 6.40 -18.68
N TYR A 148 -6.04 6.07 -17.82
CA TYR A 148 -4.68 6.64 -17.89
C TYR A 148 -3.96 6.30 -19.20
N LYS A 149 -4.15 5.10 -19.75
CA LYS A 149 -3.58 4.71 -21.06
C LYS A 149 -4.13 5.58 -22.21
N LEU A 150 -5.40 5.98 -22.13
CA LEU A 150 -6.01 6.83 -23.15
C LEU A 150 -5.59 8.29 -22.98
N ALA A 151 -5.56 8.79 -21.73
CA ALA A 151 -5.08 10.13 -21.41
C ALA A 151 -3.61 10.34 -21.84
N LEU A 152 -2.76 9.34 -21.58
CA LEU A 152 -1.37 9.29 -22.03
C LEU A 152 -1.26 9.36 -23.55
N LEU A 153 -1.85 8.39 -24.27
CA LEU A 153 -1.61 8.21 -25.70
C LEU A 153 -2.36 9.21 -26.59
N GLN A 154 -3.57 9.64 -26.21
CA GLN A 154 -4.42 10.49 -27.06
C GLN A 154 -4.49 11.96 -26.61
N CYS A 155 -3.95 12.31 -25.43
CA CYS A 155 -3.92 13.70 -24.97
C CYS A 155 -2.49 14.16 -24.65
N TYR A 156 -1.91 13.76 -23.51
CA TYR A 156 -0.63 14.33 -23.05
C TYR A 156 0.54 13.98 -23.99
N GLY A 157 0.64 12.72 -24.43
CA GLY A 157 1.64 12.27 -25.40
C GLY A 157 1.42 12.87 -26.79
N ARG A 158 0.16 13.06 -27.21
CA ARG A 158 -0.17 13.70 -28.51
C ARG A 158 0.25 15.17 -28.56
N TYR A 159 0.18 15.89 -27.43
CA TYR A 159 0.77 17.22 -27.29
C TYR A 159 2.30 17.17 -27.33
N LEU A 160 2.92 16.27 -26.57
CA LEU A 160 4.39 16.20 -26.46
C LEU A 160 5.09 15.71 -27.75
N GLN A 161 4.37 15.03 -28.65
CA GLN A 161 4.85 14.68 -30.00
C GLN A 161 5.21 15.90 -30.87
N GLU A 162 4.76 17.11 -30.52
CA GLU A 162 5.20 18.37 -31.16
C GLU A 162 6.68 18.71 -30.85
N PHE A 163 7.30 18.08 -29.85
CA PHE A 163 8.59 18.46 -29.26
C PHE A 163 9.67 17.35 -29.37
N ILE A 164 9.77 16.69 -30.53
CA ILE A 164 10.67 15.55 -30.84
C ILE A 164 10.23 14.23 -30.17
N ALA A 165 10.42 13.10 -30.86
CA ALA A 165 9.89 11.80 -30.46
C ALA A 165 10.74 11.04 -29.40
N ASP A 166 12.06 11.14 -29.49
CA ASP A 166 13.01 10.29 -28.75
C ASP A 166 13.87 11.10 -27.78
N PHE A 167 13.25 11.70 -26.75
CA PHE A 167 13.95 12.42 -25.67
C PHE A 167 14.24 11.47 -24.48
N ASP A 168 15.51 11.33 -24.08
CA ASP A 168 15.93 10.45 -23.00
C ASP A 168 16.05 11.21 -21.66
N GLU A 169 14.97 11.16 -20.88
CA GLU A 169 14.85 11.82 -19.56
C GLU A 169 15.86 11.33 -18.50
N HIS A 170 16.70 10.33 -18.80
CA HIS A 170 17.81 9.87 -17.95
C HIS A 170 19.20 10.33 -18.40
N LYS A 171 19.43 10.53 -19.71
CA LYS A 171 20.78 10.88 -20.23
C LYS A 171 21.01 12.37 -20.42
N GLU A 172 19.95 13.17 -20.51
CA GLU A 172 20.01 14.51 -21.09
C GLU A 172 20.03 15.64 -20.05
N ASP A 173 20.85 16.65 -20.33
CA ASP A 173 21.08 17.79 -19.42
C ASP A 173 19.85 18.70 -19.30
N VAL A 174 19.77 19.41 -18.17
CA VAL A 174 18.75 20.43 -17.86
C VAL A 174 18.68 21.50 -18.97
N ASN A 175 19.80 21.81 -19.62
CA ASN A 175 19.81 22.74 -20.75
C ASN A 175 19.25 22.11 -22.04
N HIS A 176 19.45 20.80 -22.27
CA HIS A 176 18.84 20.11 -23.41
C HIS A 176 17.31 20.06 -23.23
N PHE A 177 16.82 19.62 -22.07
CA PHE A 177 15.40 19.63 -21.73
C PHE A 177 14.74 21.01 -21.92
N LYS A 178 15.43 22.10 -21.54
CA LYS A 178 14.97 23.48 -21.79
C LYS A 178 14.89 23.81 -23.28
N THR A 179 15.91 23.46 -24.07
CA THR A 179 15.91 23.74 -25.52
C THR A 179 14.85 22.95 -26.29
N VAL A 180 14.56 21.71 -25.87
CA VAL A 180 13.55 20.85 -26.51
C VAL A 180 12.13 21.28 -26.13
N PHE A 181 11.79 21.36 -24.83
CA PHE A 181 10.41 21.58 -24.38
C PHE A 181 10.03 23.07 -24.21
N PHE A 182 11.00 23.98 -24.11
CA PHE A 182 10.78 25.41 -23.88
C PHE A 182 11.57 26.32 -24.85
N PRO A 183 11.56 26.07 -26.18
CA PRO A 183 12.37 26.83 -27.15
C PRO A 183 12.02 28.32 -27.22
N LYS A 184 10.81 28.71 -26.80
CA LYS A 184 10.35 30.11 -26.71
C LYS A 184 10.55 30.74 -25.32
N GLY A 185 11.13 30.01 -24.36
CA GLY A 185 11.23 30.42 -22.95
C GLY A 185 9.93 30.27 -22.16
N PHE A 186 9.95 30.70 -20.89
CA PHE A 186 8.88 30.43 -19.92
C PHE A 186 7.73 31.45 -19.91
N GLY A 187 7.87 32.57 -20.64
CA GLY A 187 6.85 33.63 -20.72
C GLY A 187 5.75 33.40 -21.75
N ASP A 188 5.86 32.36 -22.60
CA ASP A 188 4.81 31.99 -23.55
C ASP A 188 3.72 31.15 -22.85
N GLU A 189 2.45 31.31 -23.24
CA GLU A 189 1.35 30.53 -22.68
C GLU A 189 1.52 29.02 -22.93
N THR A 190 2.22 28.65 -24.02
CA THR A 190 2.57 27.26 -24.33
C THR A 190 3.44 26.62 -23.25
N ALA A 191 4.30 27.37 -22.54
CA ALA A 191 5.14 26.82 -21.48
C ALA A 191 4.30 26.21 -20.35
N ARG A 192 3.20 26.88 -19.95
CA ARG A 192 2.23 26.37 -18.97
C ARG A 192 1.59 25.06 -19.46
N LEU A 193 1.23 24.99 -20.73
CA LEU A 193 0.65 23.79 -21.34
C LEU A 193 1.66 22.64 -21.39
N THR A 194 2.92 22.90 -21.76
CA THR A 194 3.99 21.89 -21.80
C THR A 194 4.31 21.34 -20.41
N PHE A 195 4.44 22.19 -19.38
CA PHE A 195 4.61 21.72 -18.00
C PHE A 195 3.44 20.85 -17.51
N HIS A 196 2.21 21.21 -17.88
CA HIS A 196 1.01 20.45 -17.58
C HIS A 196 0.99 19.08 -18.31
N ALA A 197 1.36 19.05 -19.59
CA ALA A 197 1.48 17.83 -20.38
C ALA A 197 2.57 16.87 -19.87
N LEU A 198 3.76 17.39 -19.56
CA LEU A 198 4.87 16.64 -18.96
C LEU A 198 4.49 16.05 -17.59
N SER A 199 3.74 16.80 -16.78
CA SER A 199 3.20 16.30 -15.52
C SER A 199 2.15 15.21 -15.75
N GLY A 200 1.22 15.42 -16.69
CA GLY A 200 0.16 14.46 -17.05
C GLY A 200 0.70 13.13 -17.56
N LYS A 201 1.70 13.16 -18.46
CA LYS A 201 2.48 12.00 -18.92
C LYS A 201 2.98 11.17 -17.74
N ASN A 202 3.72 11.81 -16.82
CA ASN A 202 4.36 11.15 -15.70
C ASN A 202 3.36 10.59 -14.66
N ILE A 203 2.25 11.29 -14.40
CA ILE A 203 1.16 10.78 -13.55
C ILE A 203 0.51 9.56 -14.20
N CYS A 204 0.21 9.61 -15.50
CA CYS A 204 -0.41 8.46 -16.20
C CYS A 204 0.51 7.24 -16.19
N ASN A 205 1.81 7.42 -16.47
CA ASN A 205 2.79 6.34 -16.39
C ASN A 205 2.80 5.69 -15.00
N TYR A 206 2.83 6.49 -13.92
CA TYR A 206 2.81 5.95 -12.56
C TYR A 206 1.51 5.19 -12.24
N GLN A 207 0.36 5.68 -12.69
CA GLN A 207 -0.91 4.97 -12.49
C GLN A 207 -0.97 3.67 -13.30
N LEU A 208 -0.40 3.61 -14.51
CA LEU A 208 -0.30 2.37 -15.30
C LEU A 208 0.64 1.34 -14.65
N VAL A 209 1.76 1.77 -14.07
CA VAL A 209 2.60 0.91 -13.22
C VAL A 209 1.78 0.40 -12.03
N CYS A 210 0.95 1.24 -11.40
CA CYS A 210 0.08 0.83 -10.29
C CYS A 210 -1.12 -0.06 -10.69
N GLU A 211 -1.53 -0.05 -11.96
CA GLU A 211 -2.60 -0.92 -12.50
C GLU A 211 -2.05 -2.30 -12.92
N SER A 212 -0.77 -2.38 -13.30
CA SER A 212 -0.08 -3.64 -13.62
C SER A 212 0.58 -4.30 -12.40
N ASP A 213 1.14 -3.50 -11.49
CA ASP A 213 1.78 -3.94 -10.25
C ASP A 213 1.43 -2.97 -9.11
N ALA A 214 0.28 -3.22 -8.47
CA ALA A 214 -0.22 -2.39 -7.38
C ALA A 214 0.72 -2.36 -6.16
N ASN A 215 1.49 -3.43 -5.95
CA ASN A 215 2.37 -3.64 -4.79
C ASN A 215 3.83 -3.21 -5.06
N LEU A 216 4.24 -3.00 -6.32
CA LEU A 216 5.64 -2.82 -6.76
C LEU A 216 6.55 -4.01 -6.37
N GLN A 217 6.06 -5.23 -6.60
CA GLN A 217 6.82 -6.47 -6.39
C GLN A 217 7.86 -6.73 -7.50
N ASN A 218 7.61 -6.26 -8.74
CA ASN A 218 8.54 -6.42 -9.86
C ASN A 218 9.63 -5.33 -9.81
N GLU A 219 10.89 -5.72 -9.95
CA GLU A 219 12.00 -4.76 -9.99
C GLU A 219 11.88 -3.77 -11.16
N GLU A 220 11.32 -4.21 -12.28
CA GLU A 220 11.10 -3.34 -13.45
C GLU A 220 10.03 -2.27 -13.17
N SER A 221 8.96 -2.60 -12.45
CA SER A 221 7.99 -1.63 -11.93
C SER A 221 8.65 -0.60 -11.01
N VAL A 222 9.62 -1.03 -10.19
CA VAL A 222 10.43 -0.13 -9.36
C VAL A 222 11.33 0.76 -10.22
N ARG A 223 12.02 0.24 -11.25
CA ARG A 223 12.84 1.04 -12.18
C ARG A 223 12.00 2.11 -12.90
N GLN A 224 10.81 1.75 -13.37
CA GLN A 224 9.88 2.71 -14.00
C GLN A 224 9.40 3.79 -13.02
N CYS A 225 9.18 3.46 -11.73
CA CYS A 225 8.94 4.48 -10.70
C CYS A 225 10.14 5.44 -10.52
N LEU A 226 11.38 4.96 -10.60
CA LEU A 226 12.57 5.82 -10.53
C LEU A 226 12.73 6.73 -11.77
N HIS A 227 12.40 6.21 -12.96
CA HIS A 227 12.36 7.02 -14.19
C HIS A 227 11.39 8.18 -14.03
N ILE A 228 10.16 7.91 -13.60
CA ILE A 228 9.12 8.93 -13.37
C ILE A 228 9.56 9.95 -12.30
N LEU A 229 10.23 9.50 -11.24
CA LEU A 229 10.81 10.38 -10.21
C LEU A 229 11.92 11.29 -10.75
N SER A 230 12.80 10.78 -11.61
CA SER A 230 13.83 11.58 -12.27
C SER A 230 13.25 12.60 -13.27
N SER A 231 12.20 12.22 -14.01
CA SER A 231 11.45 13.12 -14.89
C SER A 231 10.79 14.26 -14.08
N PHE A 232 10.16 13.96 -12.92
CA PHE A 232 9.66 15.00 -12.01
C PHE A 232 10.77 15.89 -11.43
N ARG A 233 11.94 15.33 -11.07
CA ARG A 233 13.10 16.12 -10.64
C ARG A 233 13.53 17.11 -11.71
N LEU A 234 13.63 16.68 -12.96
CA LEU A 234 14.03 17.49 -14.11
C LEU A 234 13.02 18.63 -14.38
N ILE A 235 11.72 18.31 -14.41
CA ILE A 235 10.63 19.30 -14.50
C ILE A 235 10.75 20.37 -13.41
N MET A 236 10.99 19.96 -12.15
CA MET A 236 11.14 20.88 -11.03
C MET A 236 12.43 21.71 -11.10
N GLN A 237 13.56 21.14 -11.53
CA GLN A 237 14.82 21.88 -11.71
C GLN A 237 14.69 23.03 -12.72
N VAL A 238 13.86 22.85 -13.74
CA VAL A 238 13.59 23.89 -14.76
C VAL A 238 12.63 24.96 -14.24
N ALA A 239 11.61 24.58 -13.46
CA ALA A 239 10.64 25.53 -12.91
C ALA A 239 11.14 26.30 -11.67
N LEU A 240 12.10 25.76 -10.89
CA LEU A 240 12.49 26.31 -9.58
C LEU A 240 12.99 27.77 -9.60
N PRO A 241 13.74 28.25 -10.62
CA PRO A 241 14.15 29.66 -10.70
C PRO A 241 13.03 30.65 -11.03
N GLN A 242 11.81 30.18 -11.32
CA GLN A 242 10.68 30.99 -11.79
C GLN A 242 9.61 31.06 -10.70
N GLU A 243 9.58 32.13 -9.90
CA GLU A 243 8.67 32.24 -8.75
C GLU A 243 7.19 32.07 -9.12
N HIS A 244 6.78 32.56 -10.29
CA HIS A 244 5.41 32.43 -10.82
C HIS A 244 5.03 30.97 -11.16
N LEU A 245 6.02 30.06 -11.25
CA LEU A 245 5.85 28.62 -11.46
C LEU A 245 5.93 27.81 -10.16
N CYS A 246 5.91 28.44 -8.98
CA CYS A 246 5.96 27.74 -7.70
C CYS A 246 4.84 26.68 -7.51
N TRP A 247 3.72 26.82 -8.23
CA TRP A 247 2.65 25.82 -8.26
C TRP A 247 3.10 24.47 -8.87
N ILE A 248 4.03 24.50 -9.84
CA ILE A 248 4.65 23.29 -10.43
C ILE A 248 5.53 22.62 -9.38
N ILE A 249 6.32 23.41 -8.64
CA ILE A 249 7.19 22.90 -7.57
C ILE A 249 6.35 22.23 -6.48
N PHE A 250 5.29 22.88 -6.03
CA PHE A 250 4.37 22.30 -5.03
C PHE A 250 3.74 20.99 -5.52
N ASN A 251 3.18 20.97 -6.74
CA ASN A 251 2.59 19.76 -7.32
C ASN A 251 3.63 18.64 -7.52
N GLY A 252 4.83 18.98 -7.98
CA GLY A 252 5.96 18.05 -8.10
C GLY A 252 6.31 17.38 -6.77
N THR A 253 6.33 18.13 -5.66
CA THR A 253 6.54 17.52 -4.33
C THR A 253 5.44 16.54 -3.92
N LEU A 254 4.17 16.81 -4.28
CA LEU A 254 3.06 15.89 -4.02
C LEU A 254 3.22 14.59 -4.82
N TYR A 255 3.60 14.67 -6.09
CA TYR A 255 3.82 13.48 -6.93
C TYR A 255 5.04 12.67 -6.48
N ILE A 256 6.19 13.33 -6.23
CA ILE A 256 7.39 12.70 -5.68
C ILE A 256 7.08 11.98 -4.38
N TYR A 257 6.46 12.66 -3.40
CA TYR A 257 6.07 12.03 -2.13
C TYR A 257 5.12 10.84 -2.32
N THR A 258 4.18 10.92 -3.27
CA THR A 258 3.22 9.84 -3.53
C THR A 258 3.89 8.56 -4.06
N ILE A 259 4.90 8.70 -4.92
CA ILE A 259 5.69 7.56 -5.43
C ILE A 259 6.67 7.07 -4.35
N CYS A 260 7.45 7.98 -3.77
CA CYS A 260 8.42 7.67 -2.71
C CYS A 260 7.77 6.98 -1.50
N ARG A 261 6.54 7.35 -1.12
CA ARG A 261 5.81 6.69 -0.03
C ARG A 261 5.48 5.22 -0.35
N LYS A 262 5.22 4.84 -1.61
CA LYS A 262 5.13 3.42 -1.99
C LYS A 262 6.50 2.75 -1.86
N LEU A 263 7.55 3.37 -2.40
CA LEU A 263 8.92 2.85 -2.34
C LEU A 263 9.41 2.62 -0.90
N MET A 264 9.06 3.50 0.05
CA MET A 264 9.36 3.30 1.47
C MET A 264 8.63 2.09 2.07
N VAL A 265 7.35 1.89 1.74
CA VAL A 265 6.55 0.77 2.27
C VAL A 265 7.05 -0.59 1.79
N ILE A 266 7.68 -0.67 0.61
CA ILE A 266 8.36 -1.89 0.11
C ILE A 266 9.83 -2.01 0.53
N GLY A 267 10.31 -1.18 1.47
CA GLY A 267 11.69 -1.20 1.95
C GLY A 267 12.74 -0.60 1.01
N GLN A 268 12.34 0.06 -0.08
CA GLN A 268 13.24 0.74 -1.03
C GLN A 268 13.54 2.20 -0.62
N SER A 269 13.50 2.52 0.69
CA SER A 269 13.67 3.88 1.23
C SER A 269 14.99 4.55 0.83
N SER A 270 16.06 3.77 0.62
CA SER A 270 17.36 4.27 0.13
C SER A 270 17.26 4.94 -1.25
N LYS A 271 16.44 4.39 -2.14
CA LYS A 271 16.16 4.96 -3.48
C LYS A 271 15.18 6.14 -3.41
N ALA A 272 14.28 6.15 -2.43
CA ALA A 272 13.33 7.24 -2.22
C ALA A 272 13.98 8.51 -1.62
N LEU A 273 15.08 8.34 -0.88
CA LEU A 273 15.73 9.40 -0.09
C LEU A 273 16.14 10.62 -0.92
N GLU A 274 16.81 10.45 -2.07
CA GLU A 274 17.31 11.60 -2.85
C GLU A 274 16.17 12.49 -3.40
N PHE A 275 15.03 11.90 -3.77
CA PHE A 275 13.89 12.65 -4.28
C PHE A 275 13.12 13.36 -3.16
N LEU A 276 13.03 12.75 -1.97
CA LEU A 276 12.43 13.40 -0.79
C LEU A 276 13.32 14.54 -0.24
N LEU A 277 14.65 14.38 -0.30
CA LEU A 277 15.61 15.46 -0.06
C LEU A 277 15.41 16.61 -1.06
N TRP A 278 15.36 16.29 -2.36
CA TRP A 278 15.13 17.28 -3.42
C TRP A 278 13.79 18.03 -3.24
N ALA A 279 12.69 17.32 -2.98
CA ALA A 279 11.39 17.91 -2.73
C ALA A 279 11.40 18.84 -1.49
N SER A 280 12.10 18.45 -0.42
CA SER A 280 12.27 19.30 0.77
C SER A 280 13.02 20.59 0.44
N MET A 281 14.17 20.49 -0.23
CA MET A 281 14.99 21.64 -0.61
C MET A 281 14.27 22.60 -1.57
N CYS A 282 13.44 22.09 -2.49
CA CYS A 282 12.63 22.92 -3.38
C CYS A 282 11.57 23.76 -2.62
N MET A 283 10.93 23.17 -1.59
CA MET A 283 9.98 23.87 -0.72
C MET A 283 10.66 24.89 0.21
N GLU A 284 11.92 24.68 0.56
CA GLU A 284 12.75 25.65 1.30
C GLU A 284 13.26 26.79 0.39
N SER A 285 13.56 26.51 -0.88
CA SER A 285 14.18 27.49 -1.81
C SER A 285 13.17 28.42 -2.49
N SER A 286 11.92 28.00 -2.66
CA SER A 286 10.88 28.77 -3.36
C SER A 286 10.13 29.71 -2.41
N VAL A 287 10.42 31.02 -2.44
CA VAL A 287 9.85 32.03 -1.52
C VAL A 287 8.32 31.93 -1.31
N PRO A 288 7.46 31.77 -2.35
CA PRO A 288 6.01 31.62 -2.13
C PRO A 288 5.60 30.40 -1.28
N LEU A 289 6.41 29.34 -1.31
CA LEU A 289 6.19 28.06 -0.63
C LEU A 289 6.80 28.03 0.78
N LEU A 290 7.68 28.99 1.10
CA LEU A 290 8.23 29.20 2.45
C LEU A 290 7.16 29.67 3.45
N SER A 291 5.99 30.11 2.97
CA SER A 291 4.86 30.57 3.79
C SER A 291 4.24 29.49 4.69
N ILE A 292 3.62 29.94 5.80
CA ILE A 292 3.05 29.10 6.87
C ILE A 292 2.02 28.10 6.34
N ARG A 293 1.27 28.48 5.30
CA ARG A 293 0.27 27.64 4.61
C ARG A 293 0.82 26.26 4.20
N TYR A 294 2.12 26.18 3.89
CA TYR A 294 2.78 24.95 3.46
C TYR A 294 3.69 24.34 4.53
N LEU A 295 3.63 24.81 5.78
CA LEU A 295 4.48 24.35 6.88
C LEU A 295 4.18 22.89 7.28
N THR A 296 2.90 22.52 7.40
CA THR A 296 2.46 21.12 7.63
C THR A 296 2.92 20.19 6.50
N TRP A 297 2.96 20.67 5.26
CA TRP A 297 3.45 19.87 4.13
C TRP A 297 4.97 19.68 4.18
N ARG A 298 5.73 20.76 4.37
CA ARG A 298 7.19 20.70 4.60
C ARG A 298 7.56 19.77 5.75
N ALA A 299 6.90 19.89 6.90
CA ALA A 299 7.12 19.00 8.04
C ALA A 299 6.83 17.52 7.72
N THR A 300 5.92 17.24 6.79
CA THR A 300 5.60 15.87 6.34
C THR A 300 6.68 15.32 5.39
N LEU A 301 7.20 16.15 4.48
CA LEU A 301 8.39 15.81 3.68
C LEU A 301 9.62 15.56 4.58
N TYR A 302 9.85 16.45 5.55
CA TYR A 302 10.95 16.32 6.52
C TYR A 302 10.85 15.01 7.33
N THR A 303 9.67 14.66 7.84
CA THR A 303 9.46 13.37 8.54
C THR A 303 9.73 12.18 7.62
N ALA A 304 9.36 12.24 6.33
CA ALA A 304 9.63 11.17 5.38
C ALA A 304 11.14 11.00 5.09
N VAL A 305 11.90 12.10 4.98
CA VAL A 305 13.37 12.04 4.87
C VAL A 305 14.00 11.44 6.12
N CYS A 306 13.61 11.90 7.32
CA CYS A 306 14.10 11.34 8.58
C CYS A 306 13.81 9.83 8.68
N GLN A 307 12.59 9.40 8.31
CA GLN A 307 12.24 7.99 8.30
C GLN A 307 13.05 7.20 7.27
N CYS A 308 13.32 7.72 6.07
CA CYS A 308 14.20 7.05 5.11
C CYS A 308 15.61 6.81 5.66
N HIS A 309 16.20 7.78 6.36
CA HIS A 309 17.48 7.58 7.05
C HIS A 309 17.38 6.52 8.16
N TYR A 310 16.29 6.48 8.93
CA TYR A 310 16.07 5.44 9.96
C TYR A 310 15.84 4.04 9.36
N ASP A 311 15.10 3.92 8.26
CA ASP A 311 14.94 2.67 7.51
C ASP A 311 16.30 2.14 7.05
N CYS A 312 17.17 3.03 6.54
CA CYS A 312 18.52 2.73 6.07
C CYS A 312 19.56 2.54 7.20
N GLN A 313 19.13 2.46 8.47
CA GLN A 313 19.98 2.36 9.68
C GLN A 313 20.94 3.55 9.90
N ASP A 314 20.79 4.64 9.15
CA ASP A 314 21.60 5.85 9.18
C ASP A 314 20.97 6.92 10.10
N GLY A 315 20.72 6.54 11.35
CA GLY A 315 20.01 7.40 12.30
C GLY A 315 20.74 8.71 12.64
N ILE A 316 22.05 8.82 12.38
CA ILE A 316 22.82 10.04 12.62
C ILE A 316 22.35 11.16 11.68
N HIS A 317 22.27 10.89 10.38
CA HIS A 317 21.80 11.88 9.42
C HIS A 317 20.29 12.13 9.55
N GLY A 318 19.49 11.14 9.93
CA GLY A 318 18.07 11.33 10.26
C GLY A 318 17.85 12.32 11.41
N GLU A 319 18.61 12.19 12.50
CA GLU A 319 18.54 13.10 13.65
C GLU A 319 19.12 14.49 13.34
N ALA A 320 20.20 14.56 12.55
CA ALA A 320 20.78 15.83 12.07
C ALA A 320 19.82 16.57 11.12
N PHE A 321 19.16 15.85 10.21
CA PHE A 321 18.12 16.38 9.33
C PHE A 321 16.98 16.97 10.17
N ALA A 322 16.48 16.23 11.16
CA ALA A 322 15.40 16.68 12.03
C ALA A 322 15.76 17.96 12.82
N ARG A 323 17.00 18.10 13.30
CA ARG A 323 17.46 19.35 13.96
C ARG A 323 17.56 20.53 13.00
N ARG A 324 18.09 20.36 11.78
CA ARG A 324 18.13 21.46 10.79
C ARG A 324 16.73 21.84 10.32
N ALA A 325 15.84 20.86 10.15
CA ALA A 325 14.43 21.11 9.85
C ALA A 325 13.73 21.88 11.00
N LEU A 326 14.00 21.55 12.26
CA LEU A 326 13.51 22.32 13.41
C LEU A 326 14.03 23.76 13.40
N ALA A 327 15.33 23.98 13.14
CA ALA A 327 15.90 25.31 12.99
C ALA A 327 15.21 26.11 11.87
N LYS A 328 14.87 25.49 10.73
CA LYS A 328 14.08 26.15 9.66
C LYS A 328 12.63 26.47 10.04
N ILE A 329 12.02 25.70 10.94
CA ILE A 329 10.69 26.00 11.50
C ILE A 329 10.78 27.22 12.44
N ASP A 330 11.83 27.30 13.27
CA ASP A 330 12.02 28.44 14.17
C ASP A 330 12.50 29.71 13.43
N GLU A 331 13.32 29.62 12.37
CA GLU A 331 13.64 30.75 11.47
C GLU A 331 12.36 31.38 10.91
N LEU A 332 11.47 30.57 10.33
CA LEU A 332 10.17 31.04 9.81
C LEU A 332 9.30 31.68 10.90
N ARG A 333 9.32 31.12 12.11
CA ARG A 333 8.58 31.64 13.27
C ARG A 333 9.09 33.00 13.72
N GLN A 334 10.40 33.25 13.68
CA GLN A 334 10.95 34.59 13.96
C GLN A 334 10.54 35.59 12.86
N LEU A 335 10.53 35.17 11.59
CA LEU A 335 10.07 36.03 10.49
C LEU A 335 8.58 36.42 10.63
N GLU A 336 7.70 35.51 11.07
CA GLU A 336 6.30 35.86 11.38
C GLU A 336 6.20 36.79 12.60
N LEU A 337 6.99 36.57 13.66
CA LEU A 337 6.97 37.43 14.85
C LEU A 337 7.45 38.87 14.58
N MET A 338 8.28 39.07 13.55
CA MET A 338 8.66 40.40 13.06
C MET A 338 7.60 41.04 12.15
N SER A 339 6.63 40.26 11.66
CA SER A 339 5.48 40.76 10.90
C SER A 339 4.33 41.15 11.83
N SER A 340 3.75 42.33 11.62
CA SER A 340 2.72 42.91 12.51
C SER A 340 1.31 42.32 12.31
N SER A 341 1.21 41.01 12.05
CA SER A 341 -0.04 40.31 11.71
C SER A 341 -0.73 39.66 12.91
N SER A 342 -2.05 39.78 12.96
CA SER A 342 -2.93 39.13 13.95
C SER A 342 -3.12 37.62 13.74
N SER A 343 -2.40 36.99 12.80
CA SER A 343 -2.53 35.56 12.47
C SER A 343 -2.00 34.60 13.54
N LEU A 344 -1.25 35.08 14.53
CA LEU A 344 -0.43 34.26 15.42
C LEU A 344 -1.22 33.18 16.21
N GLU A 345 -2.52 33.37 16.45
CA GLU A 345 -3.36 32.36 17.09
C GLU A 345 -3.78 31.23 16.14
N THR A 346 -4.04 31.55 14.86
CA THR A 346 -4.38 30.55 13.84
C THR A 346 -3.14 29.82 13.34
N SER A 347 -2.00 30.51 13.20
CA SER A 347 -0.74 29.92 12.76
C SER A 347 -0.11 28.98 13.78
N ARG A 348 -0.33 29.21 15.08
CA ARG A 348 0.19 28.40 16.22
C ARG A 348 -0.02 26.89 16.03
N LYS A 349 -1.13 26.46 15.43
CA LYS A 349 -1.43 25.04 15.18
C LYS A 349 -0.42 24.40 14.21
N TYR A 350 -0.03 25.10 13.15
CA TYR A 350 0.90 24.58 12.13
C TYR A 350 2.33 24.46 12.66
N TYR A 351 2.82 25.46 13.43
CA TYR A 351 4.12 25.34 14.10
C TYR A 351 4.12 24.21 15.12
N ARG A 352 3.07 24.10 15.93
CA ARG A 352 2.95 23.03 16.92
C ARG A 352 3.02 21.64 16.27
N GLU A 353 2.32 21.44 15.16
CA GLU A 353 2.40 20.20 14.38
C GLU A 353 3.81 19.95 13.85
N ALA A 354 4.45 20.96 13.24
CA ALA A 354 5.76 20.84 12.63
C ALA A 354 6.89 20.61 13.65
N THR A 355 6.91 21.38 14.74
CA THR A 355 7.86 21.23 15.85
C THR A 355 7.73 19.86 16.50
N ILE A 356 6.51 19.37 16.77
CA ILE A 356 6.32 18.05 17.39
C ILE A 356 6.72 16.92 16.41
N LYS A 357 6.41 17.04 15.10
CA LYS A 357 6.90 16.12 14.07
C LYS A 357 8.43 16.00 14.09
N MET A 358 9.15 17.12 14.23
CA MET A 358 10.63 17.10 14.31
C MET A 358 11.14 16.60 15.67
N ALA A 359 10.52 16.99 16.78
CA ALA A 359 10.89 16.53 18.12
C ALA A 359 10.74 15.00 18.28
N VAL A 360 9.68 14.41 17.72
CA VAL A 360 9.48 12.95 17.65
C VAL A 360 10.61 12.28 16.86
N MET A 361 11.00 12.85 15.71
CA MET A 361 12.13 12.34 14.93
C MET A 361 13.48 12.46 15.65
N ILE A 362 13.72 13.54 16.42
CA ILE A 362 14.93 13.70 17.24
C ILE A 362 14.93 12.68 18.39
N PHE A 363 13.80 12.48 19.06
CA PHE A 363 13.65 11.52 20.16
C PHE A 363 13.91 10.08 19.71
N LYS A 364 13.44 9.68 18.52
CA LYS A 364 13.56 8.32 17.97
C LYS A 364 14.97 7.74 18.06
N ARG A 365 16.01 8.52 17.75
CA ARG A 365 17.41 8.13 18.01
C ARG A 365 17.92 8.62 19.37
N GLY A 366 17.60 9.86 19.75
CA GLY A 366 18.14 10.50 20.94
C GLY A 366 17.95 9.70 22.23
N VAL A 367 16.82 8.99 22.37
CA VAL A 367 16.55 8.15 23.54
C VAL A 367 17.55 6.99 23.69
N PHE A 368 17.89 6.31 22.60
CA PHE A 368 18.88 5.22 22.59
C PHE A 368 20.31 5.75 22.69
N GLU A 369 20.64 6.82 21.96
CA GLU A 369 22.00 7.39 21.97
C GLU A 369 22.36 8.01 23.33
N SER A 370 21.39 8.61 24.04
CA SER A 370 21.59 9.12 25.41
C SER A 370 22.03 8.03 26.42
N ARG A 371 21.85 6.76 26.05
CA ARG A 371 22.12 5.60 26.91
C ARG A 371 23.30 4.77 26.45
N ARG A 372 23.82 4.93 25.23
CA ARG A 372 25.04 4.25 24.76
C ARG A 372 26.25 4.53 25.66
N LYS A 373 27.25 3.65 25.60
CA LYS A 373 28.53 3.86 26.29
C LYS A 373 29.50 4.60 25.38
N ASN A 374 30.07 5.69 25.89
CA ASN A 374 31.41 6.08 25.44
C ASN A 374 32.37 4.92 25.74
N LYS A 375 33.01 4.37 24.70
CA LYS A 375 33.85 3.16 24.76
C LYS A 375 35.00 3.24 25.79
N ASN A 376 35.33 4.45 26.24
CA ASN A 376 36.42 4.75 27.16
C ASN A 376 36.01 4.71 28.65
N VAL A 377 34.74 4.43 28.99
CA VAL A 377 34.25 4.44 30.39
C VAL A 377 33.73 3.06 30.81
N LEU A 378 34.56 2.32 31.55
CA LEU A 378 34.28 0.95 32.01
C LEU A 378 33.44 0.87 33.31
N ARG A 379 32.94 1.97 33.86
CA ARG A 379 32.08 1.93 35.06
C ARG A 379 30.74 1.25 34.74
N PRO A 380 30.31 0.22 35.51
CA PRO A 380 28.94 -0.27 35.44
C PRO A 380 27.98 0.84 35.87
N LYS A 381 27.00 1.17 35.00
CA LYS A 381 25.85 1.99 35.42
C LYS A 381 24.98 1.14 36.36
N LEU A 382 24.48 1.72 37.46
CA LEU A 382 23.52 1.04 38.32
C LEU A 382 22.24 0.78 37.52
N ARG A 383 21.92 -0.49 37.28
CA ARG A 383 20.72 -0.89 36.54
C ARG A 383 19.50 -0.70 37.43
N LEU A 384 18.60 0.21 37.05
CA LEU A 384 17.37 0.46 37.79
C LEU A 384 16.49 -0.81 37.78
N ASN A 385 15.98 -1.22 38.93
CA ASN A 385 14.99 -2.28 38.98
C ASN A 385 13.65 -1.74 38.45
N LEU A 386 13.29 -2.13 37.23
CA LEU A 386 12.06 -1.69 36.55
C LEU A 386 10.78 -1.96 37.38
N LYS A 387 10.80 -2.93 38.29
CA LYS A 387 9.66 -3.24 39.17
C LYS A 387 9.54 -2.28 40.36
N GLU A 388 10.66 -1.79 40.89
CA GLU A 388 10.68 -0.74 41.92
C GLU A 388 10.41 0.63 41.29
N ALA A 389 10.94 0.89 40.10
CA ALA A 389 10.67 2.13 39.38
C ALA A 389 9.17 2.35 39.11
N GLN A 390 8.41 1.30 38.79
CA GLN A 390 6.96 1.38 38.55
C GLN A 390 6.13 1.88 39.75
N SER A 391 6.66 1.92 40.99
CA SER A 391 5.95 2.51 42.15
C SER A 391 6.34 3.97 42.44
N LEU A 392 7.26 4.56 41.68
CA LEU A 392 7.71 5.94 41.85
C LEU A 392 6.90 6.93 40.99
N PRO A 393 6.78 8.20 41.40
CA PRO A 393 6.11 9.23 40.60
C PRO A 393 6.93 9.59 39.35
N TRP A 394 6.23 9.94 38.27
CA TRP A 394 6.83 10.45 37.02
C TRP A 394 7.52 11.81 37.24
N PRO A 395 8.68 12.09 36.60
CA PRO A 395 9.47 11.22 35.74
C PRO A 395 10.56 10.46 36.52
N ARG A 396 10.70 9.16 36.25
CA ARG A 396 11.54 8.22 37.01
C ARG A 396 12.85 7.91 36.31
N THR A 397 12.80 7.76 34.99
CA THR A 397 13.90 7.24 34.17
C THR A 397 14.65 8.36 33.44
N VAL A 398 15.66 8.01 32.62
CA VAL A 398 16.24 8.98 31.66
C VAL A 398 15.29 9.19 30.49
N THR A 399 14.64 8.11 30.03
CA THR A 399 13.65 8.11 28.95
C THR A 399 12.48 9.05 29.23
N GLU A 400 11.93 9.01 30.44
CA GLU A 400 10.79 9.84 30.85
C GLU A 400 11.15 11.33 30.99
N ARG A 401 12.38 11.64 31.47
CA ARG A 401 12.88 13.02 31.50
C ARG A 401 13.11 13.59 30.10
N LEU A 402 13.67 12.79 29.18
CA LEU A 402 13.85 13.22 27.79
C LEU A 402 12.51 13.44 27.06
N LEU A 403 11.46 12.70 27.44
CA LEU A 403 10.09 12.96 26.97
C LEU A 403 9.55 14.30 27.48
N ASP A 404 9.79 14.66 28.74
CA ASP A 404 9.38 15.96 29.31
C ASP A 404 10.21 17.14 28.80
N GLU A 405 11.50 16.95 28.50
CA GLU A 405 12.38 17.97 27.94
C GLU A 405 12.01 18.35 26.50
N LEU A 406 11.42 17.43 25.73
CA LEU A 406 11.12 17.62 24.31
C LEU A 406 9.63 17.80 23.96
N LEU A 407 8.69 17.36 24.80
CA LEU A 407 7.27 17.19 24.42
C LEU A 407 6.29 17.61 25.54
N ASP A 408 5.24 18.35 25.17
CA ASP A 408 4.44 19.12 26.13
C ASP A 408 3.01 18.58 26.40
N SER A 409 2.64 17.42 25.84
CA SER A 409 1.32 16.77 26.06
C SER A 409 1.44 15.25 26.13
N THR A 410 0.50 14.58 26.78
CA THR A 410 0.54 13.11 26.94
C THR A 410 0.48 12.41 25.59
N SER A 411 -0.34 12.93 24.66
CA SER A 411 -0.48 12.43 23.29
C SER A 411 0.80 12.60 22.44
N SER A 412 1.58 13.66 22.67
CA SER A 412 2.84 13.89 21.94
C SER A 412 3.97 13.03 22.49
N ARG A 413 4.07 12.87 23.82
CA ARG A 413 4.95 11.87 24.45
C ARG A 413 4.65 10.45 23.95
N PHE A 414 3.38 10.06 23.89
CA PHE A 414 2.98 8.72 23.43
C PHE A 414 3.28 8.50 21.94
N LEU A 415 3.13 9.52 21.10
CA LEU A 415 3.57 9.47 19.70
C LEU A 415 5.09 9.22 19.59
N ALA A 416 5.89 9.87 20.44
CA ALA A 416 7.34 9.66 20.47
C ALA A 416 7.73 8.26 20.98
N VAL A 417 7.03 7.72 21.98
CA VAL A 417 7.21 6.34 22.44
C VAL A 417 6.88 5.33 21.34
N LEU A 418 5.73 5.49 20.66
CA LEU A 418 5.34 4.65 19.52
C LEU A 418 6.40 4.67 18.41
N GLU A 419 6.93 5.84 18.08
CA GLU A 419 7.82 6.01 16.94
C GLU A 419 9.27 5.62 17.27
N ALA A 420 9.71 5.74 18.52
CA ALA A 420 10.98 5.18 19.02
C ALA A 420 10.97 3.64 19.08
N LEU A 421 9.82 3.02 19.38
CA LEU A 421 9.65 1.57 19.35
C LEU A 421 9.44 0.99 17.93
N SER A 422 9.18 1.83 16.92
CA SER A 422 8.81 1.36 15.58
C SER A 422 10.01 1.17 14.64
N ASP A 423 10.37 -0.09 14.44
CA ASP A 423 11.23 -0.56 13.35
C ASP A 423 10.37 -0.96 12.14
N SER A 424 10.72 -0.45 10.96
CA SER A 424 10.07 -0.72 9.67
C SER A 424 10.53 -2.03 9.03
N ASN A 425 11.71 -2.54 9.41
CA ASN A 425 12.31 -3.77 8.86
C ASN A 425 11.73 -5.05 9.49
N ARG A 426 10.85 -4.90 10.49
CA ARG A 426 10.46 -5.98 11.41
C ARG A 426 9.00 -6.38 11.26
N ARG A 427 8.74 -7.63 10.86
CA ARG A 427 7.37 -8.18 10.85
C ARG A 427 6.89 -8.44 12.28
N ILE A 428 5.58 -8.30 12.50
CA ILE A 428 4.94 -8.44 13.82
C ILE A 428 5.20 -9.83 14.43
N LEU A 429 5.26 -10.88 13.61
CA LEU A 429 5.47 -12.26 14.05
C LEU A 429 6.95 -12.68 14.12
N GLN A 430 7.87 -11.79 13.74
CA GLN A 430 9.31 -11.96 14.01
C GLN A 430 9.62 -11.43 15.43
N THR A 431 9.06 -12.09 16.45
CA THR A 431 9.16 -11.67 17.85
C THR A 431 10.58 -11.83 18.41
N GLY A 432 10.85 -11.15 19.52
CA GLY A 432 12.16 -11.15 20.18
C GLY A 432 12.54 -9.79 20.77
N PRO A 433 13.54 -9.75 21.66
CA PRO A 433 14.16 -8.51 22.10
C PRO A 433 14.94 -7.82 20.96
N LEU A 434 15.25 -6.54 21.13
CA LEU A 434 16.04 -5.74 20.17
C LEU A 434 17.36 -6.45 19.80
N VAL A 435 17.65 -6.56 18.50
CA VAL A 435 18.83 -7.26 17.95
C VAL A 435 20.07 -6.38 18.09
N THR A 436 20.63 -6.35 19.30
CA THR A 436 21.86 -5.61 19.63
C THR A 436 22.60 -6.24 20.81
N ASP A 437 23.93 -6.25 20.76
CA ASP A 437 24.79 -6.68 21.87
C ASP A 437 24.79 -5.68 23.04
N GLU A 438 24.35 -4.44 22.79
CA GLU A 438 24.26 -3.39 23.80
C GLU A 438 23.05 -3.60 24.73
N MET A 439 23.25 -4.32 25.83
CA MET A 439 22.21 -4.55 26.86
C MET A 439 21.56 -3.24 27.36
N GLU A 440 22.30 -2.13 27.40
CA GLU A 440 21.77 -0.81 27.80
C GLU A 440 20.68 -0.28 26.85
N LEU A 441 20.68 -0.68 25.56
CA LEU A 441 19.60 -0.33 24.62
C LEU A 441 18.35 -1.19 24.84
N ARG A 442 18.52 -2.43 25.31
CA ARG A 442 17.38 -3.31 25.67
C ARG A 442 16.66 -2.77 26.91
N ASP A 443 17.40 -2.19 27.86
CA ASP A 443 16.80 -1.45 28.99
C ASP A 443 15.99 -0.23 28.53
N VAL A 444 16.41 0.49 27.49
CA VAL A 444 15.63 1.60 26.90
C VAL A 444 14.30 1.13 26.33
N VAL A 445 14.25 -0.04 25.67
CA VAL A 445 12.99 -0.61 25.16
C VAL A 445 12.00 -0.85 26.30
N SER A 446 12.42 -1.44 27.41
CA SER A 446 11.52 -1.63 28.56
C SER A 446 11.18 -0.31 29.28
N GLU A 447 12.07 0.68 29.33
CA GLU A 447 11.70 2.03 29.80
C GLU A 447 10.64 2.70 28.90
N LEU A 448 10.74 2.53 27.58
CA LEU A 448 9.74 3.02 26.62
C LEU A 448 8.38 2.31 26.81
N PHE A 449 8.35 1.00 27.04
CA PHE A 449 7.10 0.29 27.35
C PHE A 449 6.51 0.67 28.72
N MET A 450 7.34 0.90 29.74
CA MET A 450 6.89 1.44 31.04
C MET A 450 6.24 2.81 30.85
N ALA A 451 6.93 3.74 30.18
CA ALA A 451 6.41 5.07 29.91
C ALA A 451 5.12 5.01 29.07
N GLY A 452 5.09 4.19 28.02
CA GLY A 452 3.91 4.01 27.16
C GLY A 452 2.69 3.48 27.91
N LYS A 453 2.85 2.47 28.78
CA LYS A 453 1.77 1.97 29.65
C LYS A 453 1.16 3.09 30.50
N GLU A 454 2.01 3.91 31.10
CA GLU A 454 1.62 4.92 32.10
C GLU A 454 0.98 6.14 31.46
N LEU A 455 1.51 6.60 30.32
CA LEU A 455 0.87 7.60 29.47
C LEU A 455 -0.51 7.14 28.96
N LEU A 456 -0.70 5.83 28.75
CA LEU A 456 -1.97 5.24 28.32
C LEU A 456 -2.99 5.17 29.47
N ILE A 457 -2.58 4.73 30.65
CA ILE A 457 -3.43 4.75 31.85
C ILE A 457 -3.86 6.19 32.16
N LEU A 458 -2.91 7.14 32.19
CA LEU A 458 -3.17 8.56 32.50
C LEU A 458 -4.11 9.26 31.50
N SER A 459 -4.14 8.83 30.24
CA SER A 459 -4.97 9.45 29.20
C SER A 459 -6.38 8.89 29.09
N ASN A 460 -6.55 7.58 29.39
CA ASN A 460 -7.73 6.84 28.94
C ASN A 460 -8.59 6.26 30.10
N VAL A 461 -8.15 6.31 31.36
CA VAL A 461 -8.99 5.92 32.51
C VAL A 461 -10.13 6.92 32.71
N CYS A 462 -11.37 6.49 32.49
CA CYS A 462 -12.56 7.24 32.87
C CYS A 462 -12.83 7.17 34.39
N SER A 463 -13.70 8.05 34.89
CA SER A 463 -14.15 8.11 36.29
C SER A 463 -14.71 6.80 36.87
N ASN A 464 -15.03 5.82 36.02
CA ASN A 464 -15.53 4.49 36.38
C ASN A 464 -14.41 3.43 36.45
N GLY A 465 -13.13 3.82 36.39
CA GLY A 465 -11.96 2.94 36.42
C GLY A 465 -11.67 2.19 35.12
N LYS A 466 -12.59 2.19 34.14
CA LYS A 466 -12.42 1.54 32.84
C LYS A 466 -11.72 2.45 31.83
N LEU A 467 -10.95 1.84 30.92
CA LEU A 467 -10.40 2.55 29.77
C LEU A 467 -11.49 2.85 28.73
N ASP A 468 -11.50 4.09 28.23
CA ASP A 468 -12.19 4.47 27.00
C ASP A 468 -11.16 4.87 25.93
N PHE A 469 -11.52 4.74 24.65
CA PHE A 469 -10.61 4.93 23.52
C PHE A 469 -11.26 5.81 22.45
N PRO A 470 -10.96 7.12 22.37
CA PRO A 470 -11.53 8.00 21.36
C PRO A 470 -11.14 7.59 19.93
N GLN A 471 -12.06 7.76 18.97
CA GLN A 471 -11.83 7.43 17.56
C GLN A 471 -11.16 8.56 16.75
N THR A 472 -11.10 9.78 17.29
CA THR A 472 -10.32 10.90 16.74
C THR A 472 -8.84 10.55 16.66
N SER A 473 -8.11 11.13 15.71
CA SER A 473 -6.71 10.76 15.47
C SER A 473 -5.77 11.28 16.56
N LEU A 474 -4.67 10.55 16.80
CA LEU A 474 -3.63 10.99 17.72
C LEU A 474 -3.03 12.34 17.31
N LEU A 475 -2.93 12.63 16.01
CA LEU A 475 -2.35 13.88 15.52
C LEU A 475 -3.23 15.10 15.84
N GLU A 476 -4.56 14.96 15.75
CA GLU A 476 -5.49 16.01 16.19
C GLU A 476 -5.32 16.31 17.69
N HIS A 477 -5.25 15.27 18.54
CA HIS A 477 -4.99 15.44 19.98
C HIS A 477 -3.62 16.08 20.27
N VAL A 478 -2.59 15.74 19.49
CA VAL A 478 -1.26 16.38 19.56
C VAL A 478 -1.34 17.87 19.23
N VAL A 479 -2.01 18.25 18.13
CA VAL A 479 -2.14 19.64 17.67
C VAL A 479 -3.06 20.47 18.59
N GLU A 480 -4.11 19.88 19.14
CA GLU A 480 -5.02 20.55 20.07
C GLU A 480 -4.53 20.57 21.54
N LYS A 481 -3.38 19.94 21.83
CA LYS A 481 -2.84 19.75 23.19
C LYS A 481 -3.84 19.03 24.13
N ARG A 482 -4.62 18.08 23.59
CA ARG A 482 -5.40 17.14 24.42
C ARG A 482 -4.49 16.03 24.95
N ASN A 483 -4.84 15.47 26.11
CA ASN A 483 -4.19 14.31 26.72
C ASN A 483 -5.11 13.09 26.55
N ALA A 484 -5.21 12.58 25.32
CA ALA A 484 -6.15 11.53 24.94
C ALA A 484 -5.53 10.67 23.83
N LEU A 485 -5.64 9.35 23.92
CA LEU A 485 -5.00 8.44 22.96
C LEU A 485 -6.02 7.71 22.09
N SER A 486 -5.90 7.90 20.78
CA SER A 486 -6.76 7.28 19.77
C SER A 486 -6.70 5.75 19.80
N VAL A 487 -7.82 5.06 19.52
CA VAL A 487 -7.90 3.58 19.38
C VAL A 487 -6.71 3.02 18.58
N GLY A 488 -6.45 3.57 17.39
CA GLY A 488 -5.39 3.07 16.49
C GLY A 488 -3.97 3.20 17.05
N ALA A 489 -3.72 4.20 17.90
CA ALA A 489 -2.44 4.36 18.59
C ALA A 489 -2.24 3.27 19.66
N SER A 490 -3.29 2.97 20.43
CA SER A 490 -3.29 1.89 21.42
C SER A 490 -3.15 0.51 20.77
N VAL A 491 -3.78 0.29 19.60
CA VAL A 491 -3.61 -0.93 18.80
C VAL A 491 -2.18 -1.05 18.26
N ARG A 492 -1.56 0.03 17.77
CA ARG A 492 -0.13 0.04 17.37
C ARG A 492 0.77 -0.30 18.56
N PHE A 493 0.50 0.25 19.75
CA PHE A 493 1.25 -0.06 20.97
C PHE A 493 1.11 -1.54 21.39
N ALA A 494 -0.10 -2.12 21.30
CA ALA A 494 -0.31 -3.55 21.55
C ALA A 494 0.46 -4.45 20.56
N LYS A 495 0.41 -4.14 19.25
CA LYS A 495 1.20 -4.85 18.22
C LYS A 495 2.71 -4.76 18.49
N LEU A 496 3.21 -3.61 18.95
CA LEU A 496 4.61 -3.45 19.37
C LEU A 496 4.95 -4.28 20.61
N ALA A 497 4.09 -4.31 21.64
CA ALA A 497 4.32 -5.11 22.85
C ALA A 497 4.42 -6.62 22.56
N PHE A 498 3.59 -7.14 21.64
CA PHE A 498 3.72 -8.50 21.10
C PHE A 498 5.07 -8.72 20.42
N THR A 499 5.44 -7.80 19.51
CA THR A 499 6.68 -7.89 18.71
C THR A 499 7.94 -7.92 19.59
N TYR A 500 7.95 -7.19 20.72
CA TYR A 500 9.07 -7.13 21.67
C TYR A 500 8.99 -8.11 22.86
N GLU A 501 8.05 -9.06 22.85
CA GLU A 501 7.89 -10.10 23.90
C GLU A 501 7.49 -9.58 25.31
N GLU A 502 6.87 -8.39 25.38
CA GLU A 502 6.26 -7.87 26.61
C GLU A 502 4.84 -8.46 26.78
N TRP A 503 4.77 -9.80 26.83
CA TRP A 503 3.54 -10.60 26.68
C TRP A 503 2.41 -10.20 27.65
N GLY A 504 2.70 -9.96 28.92
CA GLY A 504 1.67 -9.59 29.91
C GLY A 504 1.08 -8.20 29.70
N LEU A 505 1.86 -7.27 29.12
CA LEU A 505 1.36 -5.96 28.68
C LEU A 505 0.49 -6.14 27.43
N PHE A 506 0.91 -6.98 26.47
CA PHE A 506 0.13 -7.31 25.29
C PHE A 506 -1.22 -7.98 25.64
N GLU A 507 -1.23 -9.08 26.41
CA GLU A 507 -2.43 -9.83 26.79
C GLU A 507 -3.51 -8.92 27.41
N SER A 508 -3.10 -8.10 28.40
CA SER A 508 -4.03 -7.24 29.15
C SER A 508 -4.57 -6.09 28.30
N LEU A 509 -3.72 -5.43 27.51
CA LEU A 509 -4.12 -4.34 26.63
C LEU A 509 -4.95 -4.83 25.43
N ALA A 510 -4.55 -5.93 24.78
CA ALA A 510 -5.29 -6.52 23.67
C ALA A 510 -6.68 -7.00 24.10
N GLY A 511 -6.79 -7.56 25.31
CA GLY A 511 -8.09 -7.92 25.89
C GLY A 511 -9.03 -6.73 26.03
N GLN A 512 -8.58 -5.66 26.70
CA GLN A 512 -9.39 -4.44 26.87
C GLN A 512 -9.75 -3.78 25.53
N LEU A 513 -8.82 -3.78 24.56
CA LEU A 513 -9.07 -3.27 23.21
C LEU A 513 -10.11 -4.08 22.44
N ILE A 514 -10.07 -5.43 22.46
CA ILE A 514 -11.06 -6.27 21.76
C ILE A 514 -12.47 -6.02 22.31
N HIS A 515 -12.63 -5.95 23.64
CA HIS A 515 -13.93 -5.67 24.27
C HIS A 515 -14.48 -4.26 23.92
N PHE A 516 -13.61 -3.31 23.58
CA PHE A 516 -14.02 -2.02 23.01
C PHE A 516 -14.38 -2.14 21.52
N LEU A 517 -13.50 -2.74 20.71
CA LEU A 517 -13.63 -2.86 19.24
C LEU A 517 -14.87 -3.69 18.82
N GLN A 518 -15.24 -4.70 19.60
CA GLN A 518 -16.46 -5.49 19.39
C GLN A 518 -17.72 -4.62 19.31
N LYS A 519 -17.77 -3.51 20.05
CA LYS A 519 -18.91 -2.57 20.11
C LYS A 519 -18.91 -1.53 18.98
N GLN A 520 -17.96 -1.59 18.05
CA GLN A 520 -17.76 -0.61 16.99
C GLN A 520 -17.88 -1.26 15.60
N ASP A 521 -18.73 -0.70 14.74
CA ASP A 521 -18.96 -1.18 13.36
C ASP A 521 -18.09 -0.48 12.30
N ASN A 522 -17.08 0.28 12.71
CA ASN A 522 -16.10 0.88 11.79
C ASN A 522 -15.22 -0.24 11.18
N PRO A 523 -15.05 -0.33 9.84
CA PRO A 523 -14.23 -1.36 9.21
C PRO A 523 -12.75 -1.32 9.66
N GLN A 524 -12.21 -0.15 10.03
CA GLN A 524 -10.87 -0.06 10.62
C GLN A 524 -10.82 -0.73 12.01
N SER A 525 -11.88 -0.56 12.81
CA SER A 525 -12.03 -1.24 14.11
C SER A 525 -12.20 -2.74 13.93
N LYS A 526 -12.97 -3.20 12.93
CA LYS A 526 -13.11 -4.65 12.65
C LYS A 526 -11.84 -5.30 12.12
N LYS A 527 -11.00 -4.59 11.35
CA LYS A 527 -9.64 -5.09 11.04
C LYS A 527 -8.82 -5.22 12.32
N ALA A 528 -8.76 -4.16 13.15
CA ALA A 528 -8.00 -4.18 14.40
C ALA A 528 -8.47 -5.28 15.39
N GLU A 529 -9.77 -5.56 15.41
CA GLU A 529 -10.37 -6.65 16.20
C GLU A 529 -9.82 -8.01 15.75
N LYS A 530 -9.89 -8.31 14.44
CA LYS A 530 -9.34 -9.54 13.86
C LYS A 530 -7.82 -9.67 14.06
N ASP A 531 -7.08 -8.58 13.86
CA ASP A 531 -5.62 -8.56 14.06
C ASP A 531 -5.23 -8.95 15.50
N LEU A 532 -5.89 -8.37 16.51
CA LEU A 532 -5.60 -8.68 17.92
C LEU A 532 -6.08 -10.08 18.33
N ILE A 533 -7.22 -10.55 17.79
CA ILE A 533 -7.72 -11.92 17.98
C ILE A 533 -6.71 -12.95 17.45
N LEU A 534 -6.14 -12.72 16.26
CA LEU A 534 -5.13 -13.60 15.69
C LEU A 534 -3.84 -13.60 16.52
N LEU A 535 -3.34 -12.42 16.93
CA LEU A 535 -2.12 -12.35 17.74
C LEU A 535 -2.28 -13.03 19.12
N LEU A 536 -3.45 -12.91 19.77
CA LEU A 536 -3.76 -13.67 20.99
C LEU A 536 -3.84 -15.18 20.75
N ALA A 537 -4.28 -15.63 19.58
CA ALA A 537 -4.31 -17.05 19.22
C ALA A 537 -2.92 -17.62 18.86
N VAL A 538 -1.98 -16.78 18.43
CA VAL A 538 -0.59 -17.19 18.11
C VAL A 538 0.32 -17.18 19.35
N GLU A 539 0.09 -16.28 20.32
CA GLU A 539 0.93 -16.12 21.51
C GLU A 539 1.38 -17.44 22.15
N PRO A 540 0.51 -18.44 22.43
CA PRO A 540 0.91 -19.69 23.09
C PRO A 540 1.86 -20.56 22.24
N LEU A 541 1.89 -20.36 20.92
CA LEU A 541 2.74 -21.12 19.99
C LEU A 541 4.16 -20.58 19.91
N ILE A 542 4.34 -19.28 20.19
CA ILE A 542 5.63 -18.57 20.18
C ILE A 542 6.19 -18.51 21.60
N ASN A 543 5.38 -18.11 22.58
CA ASN A 543 5.74 -18.01 23.99
C ASN A 543 5.71 -19.38 24.70
N VAL A 544 6.42 -20.37 24.14
CA VAL A 544 6.49 -21.76 24.66
C VAL A 544 6.97 -21.81 26.12
N LYS A 545 7.69 -20.78 26.57
CA LYS A 545 8.17 -20.62 27.97
C LYS A 545 7.15 -19.98 28.92
N ARG A 546 6.04 -19.43 28.40
CA ARG A 546 5.03 -18.65 29.15
C ARG A 546 5.63 -17.50 29.97
N ASN A 547 6.58 -16.80 29.36
CA ASN A 547 7.16 -15.57 29.90
C ASN A 547 6.08 -14.47 29.92
N ARG A 548 6.08 -13.59 30.92
CA ARG A 548 5.12 -12.46 31.01
C ARG A 548 5.69 -11.10 30.58
N GLY A 549 6.94 -11.05 30.11
CA GLY A 549 7.67 -9.80 29.91
C GLY A 549 8.33 -9.27 31.20
N LEU A 550 8.83 -8.04 31.14
CA LEU A 550 9.39 -7.29 32.26
C LEU A 550 8.40 -6.26 32.83
N ILE A 551 7.50 -5.74 32.00
CA ILE A 551 6.48 -4.76 32.40
C ILE A 551 5.27 -5.46 33.01
N PHE A 552 4.72 -4.91 34.09
CA PHE A 552 3.51 -5.47 34.69
C PHE A 552 2.30 -5.27 33.75
N PRO A 553 1.37 -6.23 33.68
CA PRO A 553 0.07 -6.05 33.00
C PRO A 553 -0.67 -4.78 33.45
N LEU A 554 -1.67 -4.36 32.68
CA LEU A 554 -2.72 -3.47 33.19
C LEU A 554 -3.55 -4.24 34.24
N GLU A 555 -4.21 -3.53 35.15
CA GLU A 555 -5.07 -4.16 36.15
C GLU A 555 -6.26 -4.85 35.46
N THR A 556 -6.28 -6.18 35.52
CA THR A 556 -7.30 -7.00 34.88
C THR A 556 -8.47 -7.21 35.83
N ASP A 557 -9.54 -6.45 35.59
CA ASP A 557 -10.89 -6.84 35.95
C ASP A 557 -11.28 -8.15 35.21
N LYS A 558 -12.49 -8.68 35.43
CA LYS A 558 -12.96 -10.02 34.97
C LYS A 558 -12.96 -10.28 33.44
N GLU A 559 -12.47 -9.35 32.64
CA GLU A 559 -12.64 -9.29 31.18
C GLU A 559 -11.70 -10.26 30.41
N THR A 560 -10.44 -10.43 30.82
CA THR A 560 -9.50 -11.37 30.16
C THR A 560 -10.00 -12.82 30.20
N GLN A 561 -10.67 -13.22 31.28
CA GLN A 561 -11.27 -14.54 31.40
C GLN A 561 -12.45 -14.72 30.44
N SER A 562 -13.20 -13.65 30.17
CA SER A 562 -14.27 -13.63 29.15
C SER A 562 -13.69 -13.84 27.75
N ILE A 563 -12.56 -13.21 27.44
CA ILE A 563 -11.95 -13.28 26.10
C ILE A 563 -11.32 -14.65 25.82
N GLN A 564 -10.69 -15.29 26.82
CA GLN A 564 -10.32 -16.71 26.67
C GLN A 564 -11.52 -17.62 26.44
N ASN A 565 -12.68 -17.32 27.02
CA ASN A 565 -13.91 -18.09 26.77
C ASN A 565 -14.50 -17.79 25.37
N TYR A 566 -14.39 -16.55 24.88
CA TYR A 566 -14.80 -16.15 23.54
C TYR A 566 -13.93 -16.79 22.45
N LEU A 567 -12.60 -16.79 22.60
CA LEU A 567 -11.67 -17.48 21.69
C LEU A 567 -11.93 -18.99 21.67
N LYS A 568 -12.20 -19.61 22.83
CA LYS A 568 -12.63 -21.01 22.92
C LYS A 568 -13.99 -21.23 22.24
N HIS A 569 -14.93 -20.29 22.33
CA HIS A 569 -16.21 -20.39 21.64
C HIS A 569 -16.05 -20.37 20.11
N ILE A 570 -15.20 -19.48 19.57
CA ILE A 570 -14.87 -19.48 18.12
C ILE A 570 -14.26 -20.83 17.71
N ALA A 571 -13.20 -21.28 18.39
CA ALA A 571 -12.53 -22.53 18.06
C ALA A 571 -13.46 -23.76 18.15
N CYS A 572 -14.36 -23.81 19.14
CA CYS A 572 -15.34 -24.89 19.32
C CYS A 572 -16.59 -24.79 18.43
N HIS A 573 -16.81 -23.67 17.73
CA HIS A 573 -17.93 -23.48 16.80
C HIS A 573 -17.49 -23.72 15.35
N GLU A 574 -16.26 -23.37 15.01
CA GLU A 574 -15.66 -23.58 13.68
C GLU A 574 -15.10 -24.99 13.49
N SER A 575 -14.48 -25.57 14.53
CA SER A 575 -14.12 -26.98 14.46
C SER A 575 -15.40 -27.83 14.55
N CYS A 576 -15.59 -28.75 13.60
CA CYS A 576 -16.62 -29.78 13.67
C CYS A 576 -16.39 -30.79 14.82
N VAL A 577 -15.41 -30.52 15.69
CA VAL A 577 -14.84 -31.40 16.70
C VAL A 577 -15.27 -30.92 18.09
N ARG A 578 -16.47 -31.33 18.52
CA ARG A 578 -16.75 -31.35 19.95
C ARG A 578 -15.74 -32.29 20.62
N THR A 579 -14.86 -31.69 21.44
CA THR A 579 -14.00 -32.34 22.43
C THR A 579 -13.06 -33.44 21.92
N THR A 580 -12.00 -33.08 21.15
CA THR A 580 -10.91 -34.06 20.90
C THR A 580 -9.50 -33.47 20.67
N PHE A 581 -9.34 -32.27 20.10
CA PHE A 581 -8.02 -31.69 19.82
C PHE A 581 -7.81 -30.35 20.55
N THR A 582 -7.21 -30.41 21.74
CA THR A 582 -6.96 -29.25 22.62
C THR A 582 -5.55 -28.66 22.45
N GLU A 583 -4.93 -28.86 21.30
CA GLU A 583 -3.60 -28.30 20.98
C GLU A 583 -3.77 -26.94 20.31
N ASP A 584 -3.10 -25.91 20.84
CA ASP A 584 -3.26 -24.50 20.46
C ASP A 584 -3.08 -24.23 18.95
N THR A 585 -2.34 -25.10 18.24
CA THR A 585 -2.14 -25.01 16.77
C THR A 585 -3.44 -25.23 15.98
N PHE A 586 -4.38 -26.03 16.48
CA PHE A 586 -5.69 -26.23 15.84
C PHE A 586 -6.68 -25.13 16.24
N SER A 587 -6.59 -24.62 17.47
CA SER A 587 -7.31 -23.43 17.91
C SER A 587 -6.98 -22.22 17.02
N LEU A 588 -5.69 -21.99 16.73
CA LEU A 588 -5.23 -20.95 15.81
C LEU A 588 -5.77 -21.16 14.39
N ALA A 589 -5.72 -22.39 13.85
CA ALA A 589 -6.22 -22.67 12.50
C ALA A 589 -7.73 -22.42 12.36
N ALA A 590 -8.53 -22.78 13.37
CA ALA A 590 -9.95 -22.45 13.42
C ALA A 590 -10.21 -20.93 13.55
N ILE A 591 -9.43 -20.21 14.36
CA ILE A 591 -9.57 -18.75 14.50
C ILE A 591 -9.14 -18.02 13.21
N LEU A 592 -8.12 -18.52 12.50
CA LEU A 592 -7.70 -18.02 11.20
C LEU A 592 -8.78 -18.23 10.13
N HIS A 593 -9.35 -19.43 10.07
CA HIS A 593 -10.48 -19.75 9.19
C HIS A 593 -11.67 -18.83 9.46
N PHE A 594 -12.06 -18.63 10.73
CA PHE A 594 -13.10 -17.67 11.11
C PHE A 594 -12.80 -16.23 10.66
N CYS A 595 -11.56 -15.77 10.85
CA CYS A 595 -11.18 -14.40 10.49
C CYS A 595 -11.12 -14.13 8.98
N VAL A 596 -10.83 -15.15 8.15
CA VAL A 596 -10.65 -15.02 6.69
C VAL A 596 -11.84 -15.56 5.89
N CYS A 597 -12.29 -16.79 6.18
CA CYS A 597 -13.28 -17.53 5.40
C CYS A 597 -14.73 -17.23 5.80
N VAL A 598 -14.96 -16.67 7.00
CA VAL A 598 -16.28 -16.17 7.43
C VAL A 598 -16.27 -14.63 7.37
N PRO A 599 -16.75 -14.02 6.25
CA PRO A 599 -16.61 -12.59 6.00
C PRO A 599 -17.62 -11.76 6.80
N THR A 600 -17.34 -11.57 8.09
CA THR A 600 -17.90 -10.45 8.86
C THR A 600 -17.57 -9.12 8.17
N GLN A 601 -18.59 -8.52 7.56
CA GLN A 601 -18.55 -7.23 6.85
C GLN A 601 -17.51 -7.13 5.71
N GLY A 602 -16.99 -8.25 5.19
CA GLY A 602 -15.99 -8.27 4.11
C GLY A 602 -14.60 -7.73 4.48
N VAL A 603 -14.32 -7.49 5.76
CA VAL A 603 -13.04 -6.96 6.24
C VAL A 603 -12.06 -8.10 6.51
N LEU A 604 -10.91 -8.09 5.82
CA LEU A 604 -9.80 -9.03 6.06
C LEU A 604 -8.82 -8.51 7.14
N PRO A 605 -8.09 -9.40 7.84
CA PRO A 605 -7.00 -9.02 8.76
C PRO A 605 -5.78 -8.46 8.03
N ASP A 606 -4.74 -8.08 8.77
CA ASP A 606 -3.48 -7.61 8.19
C ASP A 606 -2.75 -8.69 7.37
N LYS A 607 -2.11 -8.26 6.27
CA LYS A 607 -1.52 -9.19 5.29
C LYS A 607 -0.39 -10.01 5.90
N ASP A 608 0.62 -9.33 6.47
CA ASP A 608 1.79 -10.00 7.04
C ASP A 608 1.40 -10.93 8.19
N ILE A 609 0.37 -10.58 8.98
CA ILE A 609 -0.16 -11.44 10.05
C ILE A 609 -0.72 -12.74 9.46
N VAL A 610 -1.55 -12.66 8.41
CA VAL A 610 -2.14 -13.85 7.77
C VAL A 610 -1.06 -14.71 7.10
N VAL A 611 -0.14 -14.09 6.35
CA VAL A 611 0.93 -14.80 5.61
C VAL A 611 1.90 -15.52 6.57
N ASP A 612 2.39 -14.83 7.60
CA ASP A 612 3.31 -15.42 8.58
C ASP A 612 2.62 -16.52 9.42
N ILE A 613 1.32 -16.39 9.73
CA ILE A 613 0.53 -17.46 10.38
C ILE A 613 0.37 -18.68 9.48
N ILE A 614 0.03 -18.50 8.19
CA ILE A 614 -0.07 -19.60 7.23
C ILE A 614 1.27 -20.35 7.14
N GLY A 615 2.39 -19.62 7.10
CA GLY A 615 3.73 -20.20 7.17
C GLY A 615 3.98 -21.00 8.45
N LEU A 616 3.67 -20.44 9.63
CA LEU A 616 3.82 -21.11 10.92
C LEU A 616 2.98 -22.40 11.03
N LEU A 617 1.73 -22.34 10.58
CA LEU A 617 0.83 -23.51 10.54
C LEU A 617 1.34 -24.55 9.53
N TRP A 618 1.83 -24.14 8.36
CA TRP A 618 2.38 -25.05 7.36
C TRP A 618 3.61 -25.79 7.88
N GLN A 619 4.59 -25.13 8.50
CA GLN A 619 5.78 -25.81 9.02
C GLN A 619 5.44 -26.88 10.07
N ARG A 620 4.44 -26.64 10.93
CA ARG A 620 3.95 -27.65 11.88
C ARG A 620 3.16 -28.77 11.18
N CYS A 621 2.33 -28.43 10.20
CA CYS A 621 1.55 -29.37 9.40
C CYS A 621 2.45 -30.31 8.56
N LYS A 622 3.47 -29.78 7.88
CA LYS A 622 4.47 -30.50 7.07
C LYS A 622 5.17 -31.58 7.89
N LEU A 623 5.64 -31.25 9.10
CA LEU A 623 6.22 -32.22 10.05
C LEU A 623 5.21 -33.27 10.55
N GLY A 624 3.93 -32.90 10.68
CA GLY A 624 2.84 -33.82 11.01
C GLY A 624 2.54 -34.83 9.90
N ILE A 625 2.49 -34.35 8.65
CA ILE A 625 2.23 -35.14 7.45
C ILE A 625 3.40 -36.06 7.12
N GLN A 626 4.65 -35.59 7.23
CA GLN A 626 5.84 -36.42 7.01
C GLN A 626 5.94 -37.63 7.96
N ARG A 627 5.27 -37.57 9.12
CA ARG A 627 5.17 -38.70 10.07
C ARG A 627 4.06 -39.71 9.70
N LEU A 628 3.25 -39.44 8.68
CA LEU A 628 2.20 -40.34 8.18
C LEU A 628 2.77 -41.41 7.24
N ASN A 629 3.63 -42.28 7.79
CA ASN A 629 3.90 -43.58 7.17
C ASN A 629 2.61 -44.43 7.20
N ILE A 630 1.90 -44.47 6.06
CA ILE A 630 0.71 -45.30 5.88
C ILE A 630 1.01 -46.37 4.81
N PRO A 631 1.07 -47.67 5.18
CA PRO A 631 1.20 -48.73 4.18
C PRO A 631 -0.08 -48.77 3.34
N LYS A 632 0.07 -48.66 2.02
CA LYS A 632 -1.04 -48.50 1.05
C LYS A 632 -1.84 -49.80 0.80
N ASN A 633 -1.90 -50.74 1.75
CA ASN A 633 -2.39 -52.10 1.47
C ASN A 633 -3.91 -52.29 1.66
N ASP A 634 -4.58 -51.41 2.41
CA ASP A 634 -6.02 -51.51 2.72
C ASP A 634 -6.74 -50.15 2.53
N PHE A 635 -7.57 -50.02 1.50
CA PHE A 635 -8.31 -48.78 1.22
C PHE A 635 -9.18 -48.31 2.39
N ALA A 636 -9.95 -49.22 3.01
CA ALA A 636 -10.85 -48.87 4.11
C ALA A 636 -10.08 -48.36 5.35
N LYS A 637 -8.97 -49.02 5.70
CA LYS A 637 -8.09 -48.59 6.82
C LYS A 637 -7.37 -47.27 6.49
N TYR A 638 -6.98 -47.09 5.23
CA TYR A 638 -6.35 -45.86 4.72
C TYR A 638 -7.31 -44.68 4.82
N SER A 639 -8.53 -44.80 4.27
CA SER A 639 -9.57 -43.78 4.31
C SER A 639 -9.97 -43.43 5.76
N HIS A 640 -10.22 -44.43 6.62
CA HIS A 640 -10.56 -44.19 8.02
C HIS A 640 -9.41 -43.54 8.83
N LYS A 641 -8.14 -43.87 8.53
CA LYS A 641 -6.97 -43.25 9.17
C LYS A 641 -6.69 -41.83 8.67
N ILE A 642 -7.26 -41.43 7.53
CA ILE A 642 -7.26 -40.06 7.01
C ILE A 642 -8.44 -39.27 7.57
N SER A 643 -9.64 -39.85 7.59
CA SER A 643 -10.86 -39.21 8.11
C SER A 643 -10.81 -38.89 9.60
N THR A 644 -9.92 -39.56 10.35
CA THR A 644 -9.64 -39.32 11.78
C THR A 644 -8.38 -38.48 12.03
N ASN A 645 -7.71 -37.97 10.98
CA ASN A 645 -6.38 -37.38 11.12
C ASN A 645 -6.40 -35.86 11.35
N LYS A 646 -5.96 -35.42 12.54
CA LYS A 646 -5.84 -34.00 12.85
C LYS A 646 -4.95 -33.23 11.85
N TRP A 647 -3.86 -33.82 11.36
CA TRP A 647 -2.94 -33.12 10.44
C TRP A 647 -3.52 -32.92 9.04
N VAL A 648 -4.38 -33.84 8.56
CA VAL A 648 -5.10 -33.68 7.29
C VAL A 648 -6.24 -32.66 7.44
N TYR A 649 -6.92 -32.61 8.59
CA TYR A 649 -7.87 -31.53 8.88
C TYR A 649 -7.20 -30.15 8.89
N LEU A 650 -6.01 -30.02 9.49
CA LEU A 650 -5.23 -28.78 9.45
C LEU A 650 -4.79 -28.43 8.02
N LEU A 651 -4.33 -29.40 7.22
CA LEU A 651 -3.96 -29.18 5.82
C LEU A 651 -5.14 -28.61 5.01
N TRP A 652 -6.33 -29.19 5.19
CA TRP A 652 -7.55 -28.71 4.55
C TRP A 652 -7.92 -27.29 5.00
N GLN A 653 -7.90 -26.99 6.32
CA GLN A 653 -8.15 -25.63 6.81
C GLN A 653 -7.16 -24.60 6.26
N ILE A 654 -5.86 -24.92 6.19
CA ILE A 654 -4.85 -24.04 5.58
C ILE A 654 -5.17 -23.82 4.09
N SER A 655 -5.57 -24.86 3.36
CA SER A 655 -5.91 -24.74 1.94
C SER A 655 -7.17 -23.90 1.70
N GLU A 656 -8.25 -24.07 2.47
CA GLU A 656 -9.44 -23.22 2.36
C GLU A 656 -9.12 -21.76 2.68
N VAL A 657 -8.29 -21.49 3.71
CA VAL A 657 -7.82 -20.12 4.01
C VAL A 657 -7.04 -19.53 2.83
N ILE A 658 -6.15 -20.30 2.19
CA ILE A 658 -5.41 -19.86 1.00
C ILE A 658 -6.36 -19.54 -0.16
N HIS A 659 -7.44 -20.31 -0.36
CA HIS A 659 -8.41 -20.09 -1.44
C HIS A 659 -9.41 -18.96 -1.18
N CYS A 660 -9.68 -18.65 0.10
CA CYS A 660 -10.39 -17.44 0.50
C CYS A 660 -9.49 -16.18 0.54
N TYR A 661 -8.19 -16.32 0.29
CA TYR A 661 -7.22 -15.23 0.31
C TYR A 661 -6.66 -14.91 -1.09
N LYS A 662 -5.93 -13.80 -1.21
CA LYS A 662 -5.24 -13.42 -2.45
C LYS A 662 -3.93 -14.18 -2.60
N LEU A 663 -3.84 -15.02 -3.63
CA LEU A 663 -2.62 -15.76 -4.00
C LEU A 663 -1.43 -14.83 -4.30
N GLU A 664 -1.69 -13.60 -4.78
CA GLU A 664 -0.73 -12.51 -5.06
C GLU A 664 0.17 -12.14 -3.86
N ASP A 665 -0.29 -12.38 -2.63
CA ASP A 665 0.39 -11.97 -1.39
C ASP A 665 1.11 -13.14 -0.67
N LEU A 666 1.03 -14.37 -1.20
CA LEU A 666 1.56 -15.59 -0.59
C LEU A 666 2.82 -16.07 -1.30
N ASP A 667 3.71 -16.80 -0.59
CA ASP A 667 4.78 -17.51 -1.28
C ASP A 667 4.22 -18.71 -2.07
N ILE A 668 4.30 -18.62 -3.40
CA ILE A 668 3.83 -19.67 -4.30
C ILE A 668 4.47 -21.04 -4.04
N VAL A 669 5.71 -21.12 -3.53
CA VAL A 669 6.37 -22.41 -3.30
C VAL A 669 5.68 -23.13 -2.13
N MET A 670 5.42 -22.41 -1.03
CA MET A 670 4.59 -22.90 0.08
C MET A 670 3.16 -23.27 -0.36
N VAL A 671 2.50 -22.44 -1.19
CA VAL A 671 1.16 -22.75 -1.74
C VAL A 671 1.18 -24.02 -2.59
N ALA A 672 2.16 -24.16 -3.49
CA ALA A 672 2.34 -25.33 -4.36
C ALA A 672 2.59 -26.61 -3.55
N GLU A 673 3.45 -26.57 -2.53
CA GLU A 673 3.66 -27.71 -1.63
C GLU A 673 2.35 -28.15 -0.94
N ILE A 674 1.56 -27.19 -0.42
CA ILE A 674 0.28 -27.47 0.27
C ILE A 674 -0.72 -28.09 -0.70
N THR A 675 -0.91 -27.47 -1.87
CA THR A 675 -1.84 -27.94 -2.91
C THR A 675 -1.45 -29.33 -3.42
N LEU A 676 -0.15 -29.59 -3.64
CA LEU A 676 0.33 -30.91 -4.05
C LEU A 676 0.01 -31.98 -2.99
N ARG A 677 0.33 -31.73 -1.71
CA ARG A 677 0.08 -32.70 -0.63
C ARG A 677 -1.41 -32.94 -0.36
N LEU A 678 -2.26 -31.92 -0.52
CA LEU A 678 -3.72 -32.11 -0.43
C LEU A 678 -4.24 -32.90 -1.65
N SER A 679 -3.72 -32.62 -2.84
CA SER A 679 -4.12 -33.30 -4.08
C SER A 679 -3.69 -34.77 -4.12
N GLU A 680 -2.52 -35.13 -3.58
CA GLU A 680 -2.11 -36.54 -3.39
C GLU A 680 -3.10 -37.31 -2.51
N ILE A 681 -3.63 -36.67 -1.46
CA ILE A 681 -4.63 -37.25 -0.56
C ILE A 681 -5.98 -37.39 -1.28
N LEU A 682 -6.41 -36.37 -2.03
CA LEU A 682 -7.67 -36.43 -2.80
C LEU A 682 -7.61 -37.41 -3.98
N GLU A 683 -6.49 -37.53 -4.71
CA GLU A 683 -6.25 -38.57 -5.72
C GLU A 683 -6.42 -39.97 -5.12
N SER A 684 -5.92 -40.18 -3.90
CA SER A 684 -5.95 -41.47 -3.22
C SER A 684 -7.31 -41.84 -2.61
N LEU A 685 -8.13 -40.86 -2.24
CA LEU A 685 -9.51 -41.06 -1.79
C LEU A 685 -10.48 -41.23 -2.97
N GLY A 686 -10.31 -40.41 -4.02
CA GLY A 686 -11.12 -40.39 -5.22
C GLY A 686 -10.94 -41.62 -6.13
N ASN A 687 -9.86 -42.39 -5.97
CA ASN A 687 -9.58 -43.60 -6.76
C ASN A 687 -9.57 -44.91 -5.93
N PRO A 688 -10.74 -45.41 -5.48
CA PRO A 688 -10.85 -46.72 -4.82
C PRO A 688 -10.55 -47.91 -5.75
N LYS A 689 -10.53 -47.71 -7.07
CA LYS A 689 -10.29 -48.76 -8.08
C LYS A 689 -8.79 -49.08 -8.27
N ARG A 690 -7.88 -48.24 -7.77
CA ARG A 690 -6.43 -48.42 -7.91
C ARG A 690 -5.97 -49.69 -7.18
N LYS A 691 -5.93 -50.82 -7.91
CA LYS A 691 -5.57 -52.15 -7.39
C LYS A 691 -4.22 -52.11 -6.68
N PHE A 692 -4.23 -51.96 -5.36
CA PHE A 692 -3.03 -52.14 -4.55
C PHE A 692 -2.47 -53.54 -4.81
N ARG A 693 -1.18 -53.59 -5.15
CA ARG A 693 -0.53 -54.81 -5.65
C ARG A 693 -0.67 -55.92 -4.61
N LYS A 694 -1.58 -56.86 -4.84
CA LYS A 694 -1.65 -58.08 -4.03
C LYS A 694 -0.32 -58.80 -4.19
N SER A 695 0.44 -58.90 -3.09
CA SER A 695 1.44 -59.95 -2.96
C SER A 695 0.71 -61.28 -3.11
N ALA A 696 1.05 -62.04 -4.14
CA ALA A 696 0.57 -63.40 -4.28
C ALA A 696 1.11 -64.28 -3.13
N ASP A 697 0.46 -65.44 -2.98
CA ASP A 697 0.90 -66.58 -2.17
C ASP A 697 0.86 -66.42 -0.64
N LEU A 698 -0.30 -66.82 -0.07
CA LEU A 698 -0.42 -68.19 0.45
C LEU A 698 -1.89 -68.59 0.62
N SER A 699 -2.19 -69.89 0.52
CA SER A 699 -3.54 -70.40 0.33
C SER A 699 -4.30 -70.70 1.63
N ALA A 700 -5.56 -70.25 1.66
CA ALA A 700 -6.73 -70.91 2.26
C ALA A 700 -6.58 -71.69 3.59
N LYS A 701 -7.19 -71.14 4.65
CA LYS A 701 -8.01 -71.92 5.60
C LYS A 701 -9.24 -71.12 6.01
N LYS A 702 -10.42 -71.76 6.00
CA LYS A 702 -11.66 -71.19 6.54
C LYS A 702 -11.74 -71.45 8.05
N GLY A 703 -12.22 -70.46 8.79
CA GLY A 703 -12.73 -70.58 10.15
C GLY A 703 -13.74 -69.45 10.38
N PRO A 704 -14.92 -69.69 10.97
CA PRO A 704 -15.85 -68.65 11.36
C PRO A 704 -15.51 -68.17 12.79
N ASP A 705 -15.13 -66.91 12.93
CA ASP A 705 -15.04 -66.24 14.23
C ASP A 705 -15.76 -64.89 14.14
N GLU A 706 -16.51 -64.57 15.19
CA GLU A 706 -17.39 -63.41 15.26
C GLU A 706 -16.58 -62.14 15.60
N LEU A 707 -16.79 -61.05 14.87
CA LEU A 707 -16.29 -59.73 15.26
C LEU A 707 -17.31 -59.03 16.17
N PRO A 708 -17.00 -58.80 17.46
CA PRO A 708 -17.97 -58.24 18.40
C PRO A 708 -18.12 -56.73 18.22
N GLY A 709 -19.38 -56.27 18.13
CA GLY A 709 -19.82 -54.95 18.56
C GLY A 709 -19.29 -53.73 17.80
N THR A 710 -20.13 -53.15 16.94
CA THR A 710 -19.96 -51.76 16.46
C THR A 710 -19.92 -50.78 17.63
N SER A 711 -18.73 -50.28 17.98
CA SER A 711 -18.58 -49.21 18.97
C SER A 711 -19.18 -47.91 18.47
N LYS A 712 -20.04 -47.28 19.29
CA LYS A 712 -20.88 -46.14 18.91
C LYS A 712 -20.08 -44.91 18.42
N GLY A 713 -20.40 -44.45 17.22
CA GLY A 713 -20.40 -43.03 16.83
C GLY A 713 -19.08 -42.25 16.95
N VAL A 714 -18.16 -42.45 16.00
CA VAL A 714 -17.10 -41.47 15.70
C VAL A 714 -17.61 -40.56 14.55
N PRO A 715 -17.70 -39.23 14.72
CA PRO A 715 -18.09 -38.33 13.62
C PRO A 715 -17.02 -38.25 12.52
N GLU A 716 -17.44 -38.14 11.27
CA GLU A 716 -16.53 -37.88 10.14
C GLU A 716 -16.05 -36.43 10.16
N ILE A 717 -14.73 -36.23 10.25
CA ILE A 717 -14.13 -34.95 10.70
C ILE A 717 -13.95 -33.94 9.56
N LEU A 718 -13.79 -34.40 8.31
CA LEU A 718 -13.51 -33.57 7.13
C LEU A 718 -14.79 -33.33 6.31
N PRO A 719 -15.22 -32.07 6.07
CA PRO A 719 -16.40 -31.78 5.23
C PRO A 719 -16.29 -32.35 3.82
N ILE A 720 -15.10 -32.34 3.23
CA ILE A 720 -14.84 -32.87 1.88
C ILE A 720 -15.00 -34.39 1.76
N LEU A 721 -14.95 -35.15 2.86
CA LEU A 721 -15.22 -36.61 2.83
C LEU A 721 -16.71 -36.95 2.68
N LYS A 722 -17.60 -35.98 2.88
CA LYS A 722 -19.05 -36.13 2.64
C LYS A 722 -19.44 -35.90 1.18
N ARG A 723 -18.50 -35.42 0.35
CA ARG A 723 -18.64 -35.26 -1.10
C ARG A 723 -18.31 -36.56 -1.83
N ALA A 724 -18.89 -36.77 -3.00
CA ALA A 724 -18.66 -37.95 -3.81
C ALA A 724 -17.19 -38.05 -4.28
N PRO A 725 -16.64 -39.26 -4.53
CA PRO A 725 -15.26 -39.43 -5.01
C PRO A 725 -14.91 -38.60 -6.25
N VAL A 726 -15.88 -38.41 -7.15
CA VAL A 726 -15.76 -37.58 -8.36
C VAL A 726 -15.64 -36.09 -8.01
N GLU A 727 -16.42 -35.59 -7.05
CA GLU A 727 -16.35 -34.20 -6.57
C GLU A 727 -15.03 -33.90 -5.85
N GLN A 728 -14.48 -34.88 -5.13
CA GLN A 728 -13.15 -34.78 -4.50
C GLN A 728 -12.03 -34.64 -5.53
N LEU A 729 -12.12 -35.36 -6.65
CA LEU A 729 -11.17 -35.27 -7.78
C LEU A 729 -11.31 -33.95 -8.56
N PHE A 730 -12.55 -33.49 -8.83
CA PHE A 730 -12.76 -32.18 -9.48
C PHE A 730 -12.21 -31.03 -8.64
N TYR A 731 -12.48 -31.02 -7.33
CA TYR A 731 -11.90 -30.01 -6.44
C TYR A 731 -10.36 -30.08 -6.45
N ALA A 732 -9.75 -31.28 -6.36
CA ALA A 732 -8.29 -31.43 -6.48
C ALA A 732 -7.73 -30.89 -7.81
N TYR A 733 -8.43 -31.11 -8.92
CA TYR A 733 -8.06 -30.56 -10.23
C TYR A 733 -8.10 -29.01 -10.22
N GLU A 734 -9.15 -28.41 -9.66
CA GLU A 734 -9.25 -26.95 -9.51
C GLU A 734 -8.15 -26.35 -8.63
N LEU A 735 -7.75 -27.03 -7.53
CA LEU A 735 -6.66 -26.56 -6.67
C LEU A 735 -5.33 -26.52 -7.46
N LEU A 736 -5.04 -27.58 -8.20
CA LEU A 736 -3.82 -27.72 -8.99
C LEU A 736 -3.75 -26.69 -10.12
N ASP A 737 -4.87 -26.46 -10.82
CA ASP A 737 -4.96 -25.48 -11.90
C ASP A 737 -4.60 -24.07 -11.41
N LYS A 738 -5.20 -23.64 -10.29
CA LYS A 738 -4.92 -22.34 -9.64
C LYS A 738 -3.45 -22.23 -9.19
N ALA A 739 -2.86 -23.31 -8.68
CA ALA A 739 -1.45 -23.33 -8.27
C ALA A 739 -0.48 -23.28 -9.46
N ILE A 740 -0.76 -24.00 -10.55
CA ILE A 740 0.04 -23.99 -11.79
C ILE A 740 0.00 -22.61 -12.44
N ILE A 741 -1.18 -21.98 -12.55
CA ILE A 741 -1.33 -20.61 -13.06
C ILE A 741 -0.49 -19.64 -12.22
N GLY A 742 -0.62 -19.69 -10.88
CA GLY A 742 0.16 -18.85 -9.97
C GLY A 742 1.68 -19.07 -10.07
N MET A 743 2.13 -20.31 -10.24
CA MET A 743 3.55 -20.60 -10.48
C MET A 743 4.02 -20.11 -11.84
N SER A 744 3.23 -20.26 -12.92
CA SER A 744 3.62 -19.73 -14.24
C SER A 744 3.76 -18.20 -14.23
N TRP A 745 2.90 -17.50 -13.47
CA TRP A 745 3.00 -16.05 -13.32
C TRP A 745 4.26 -15.66 -12.54
N LYS A 746 4.56 -16.33 -11.41
CA LYS A 746 5.81 -16.05 -10.67
C LYS A 746 7.06 -16.40 -11.49
N CYS A 747 7.04 -17.43 -12.35
CA CYS A 747 8.12 -17.72 -13.30
C CYS A 747 8.27 -16.66 -14.41
N MET A 748 7.18 -16.04 -14.89
CA MET A 748 7.26 -14.89 -15.80
C MET A 748 7.75 -13.60 -15.12
N LEU A 749 7.50 -13.44 -13.82
CA LEU A 749 7.98 -12.27 -13.03
C LEU A 749 9.46 -12.39 -12.64
N THR A 750 9.96 -13.60 -12.37
CA THR A 750 11.38 -13.84 -12.10
C THR A 750 12.17 -14.03 -13.38
N THR A 751 12.42 -12.93 -14.10
CA THR A 751 13.41 -12.90 -15.18
C THR A 751 14.83 -13.12 -14.64
N LEU A 752 15.69 -13.70 -15.46
CA LEU A 752 17.13 -13.75 -15.19
C LEU A 752 17.76 -12.35 -15.37
N SER A 753 18.99 -12.17 -14.89
CA SER A 753 19.68 -10.86 -14.92
C SER A 753 20.04 -10.35 -16.32
N ASP A 754 19.80 -11.16 -17.35
CA ASP A 754 19.92 -10.84 -18.78
C ASP A 754 18.56 -10.51 -19.44
N GLY A 755 17.45 -10.61 -18.71
CA GLY A 755 16.09 -10.41 -19.22
C GLY A 755 15.45 -11.65 -19.87
N SER A 756 16.13 -12.79 -19.87
CA SER A 756 15.57 -14.04 -20.40
C SER A 756 14.52 -14.67 -19.47
N SER A 757 13.60 -15.45 -20.04
CA SER A 757 12.59 -16.17 -19.27
C SER A 757 13.14 -17.49 -18.73
N VAL A 758 12.72 -17.87 -17.52
CA VAL A 758 13.13 -19.13 -16.87
C VAL A 758 12.65 -20.39 -17.63
N ILE A 759 11.83 -20.23 -18.67
CA ILE A 759 11.27 -21.33 -19.48
C ILE A 759 12.16 -21.65 -20.70
N ASP A 760 12.98 -20.70 -21.18
CA ASP A 760 13.65 -20.79 -22.49
C ASP A 760 14.99 -21.56 -22.51
N HIS A 761 15.26 -22.41 -21.51
CA HIS A 761 16.51 -23.19 -21.41
C HIS A 761 16.31 -24.71 -21.44
N CYS A 762 15.45 -25.19 -22.34
CA CYS A 762 15.54 -26.55 -22.85
C CYS A 762 16.77 -26.70 -23.77
N TYR A 763 17.93 -27.03 -23.19
CA TYR A 763 19.14 -27.54 -23.85
C TYR A 763 19.34 -27.15 -25.32
N VAL A 764 19.73 -25.90 -25.59
CA VAL A 764 20.32 -25.55 -26.89
C VAL A 764 21.65 -26.29 -27.01
N LYS A 765 21.66 -27.34 -27.84
CA LYS A 765 22.87 -28.11 -28.14
C LYS A 765 23.67 -27.36 -29.21
N ASP A 766 24.44 -26.36 -28.79
CA ASP A 766 25.38 -25.68 -29.67
C ASP A 766 26.32 -26.69 -30.30
N SER A 767 26.32 -26.71 -31.64
CA SER A 767 26.98 -27.74 -32.45
C SER A 767 28.33 -27.26 -32.95
N GLN A 768 29.24 -27.02 -32.00
CA GLN A 768 30.66 -26.82 -32.29
C GLN A 768 31.50 -27.72 -31.39
N ASP A 769 32.10 -28.75 -31.99
CA ASP A 769 33.08 -29.62 -31.34
C ASP A 769 34.40 -28.87 -31.11
N VAL A 770 34.71 -28.50 -29.86
CA VAL A 770 36.08 -28.61 -29.31
C VAL A 770 36.01 -28.99 -27.83
N ASP A 771 36.61 -30.15 -27.55
CA ASP A 771 37.17 -30.65 -26.28
C ASP A 771 36.94 -29.88 -24.95
N GLY A 772 36.30 -30.55 -23.99
CA GLY A 772 36.80 -30.52 -22.60
C GLY A 772 36.14 -29.63 -21.54
N ASP A 773 34.91 -29.11 -21.73
CA ASP A 773 34.30 -28.20 -20.73
C ASP A 773 33.42 -28.89 -19.66
N THR A 774 33.45 -28.36 -18.44
CA THR A 774 32.75 -28.95 -17.27
C THR A 774 31.40 -28.29 -17.03
N TYR A 775 30.32 -28.98 -17.40
CA TYR A 775 28.93 -28.53 -17.17
C TYR A 775 28.66 -28.16 -15.70
N LYS A 776 28.67 -26.85 -15.40
CA LYS A 776 28.14 -26.29 -14.16
C LYS A 776 26.71 -25.80 -14.40
N PRO A 777 25.68 -26.37 -13.76
CA PRO A 777 24.32 -25.89 -13.91
C PRO A 777 24.16 -24.50 -13.27
N ILE A 778 23.96 -23.48 -14.09
CA ILE A 778 23.63 -22.11 -13.64
C ILE A 778 22.12 -22.05 -13.37
N ALA A 779 21.69 -22.65 -12.25
CA ALA A 779 20.29 -22.64 -11.84
C ALA A 779 20.15 -22.64 -10.31
N SER A 780 19.86 -21.46 -9.73
CA SER A 780 19.43 -21.33 -8.33
C SER A 780 18.01 -21.86 -8.08
N ASN A 781 17.25 -22.11 -9.15
CA ASN A 781 15.80 -22.28 -9.11
C ASN A 781 15.32 -23.72 -9.42
N SER A 782 16.22 -24.72 -9.43
CA SER A 782 15.89 -26.11 -9.80
C SER A 782 14.69 -26.66 -9.03
N TYR A 783 14.67 -26.51 -7.70
CA TYR A 783 13.55 -26.94 -6.85
C TYR A 783 12.19 -26.35 -7.26
N THR A 784 12.16 -25.11 -7.72
CA THR A 784 10.92 -24.45 -8.19
C THR A 784 10.45 -25.03 -9.52
N MET A 785 11.39 -25.41 -10.41
CA MET A 785 11.06 -26.07 -11.68
C MET A 785 10.60 -27.52 -11.45
N ASP A 786 11.29 -28.26 -10.58
CA ASP A 786 10.91 -29.62 -10.18
C ASP A 786 9.50 -29.65 -9.57
N LEU A 787 9.19 -28.72 -8.65
CA LEU A 787 7.86 -28.59 -8.05
C LEU A 787 6.77 -28.21 -9.07
N HIS A 788 7.09 -27.39 -10.07
CA HIS A 788 6.17 -27.08 -11.16
C HIS A 788 5.82 -28.34 -11.97
N LEU A 789 6.83 -29.17 -12.28
CA LEU A 789 6.64 -30.44 -12.97
C LEU A 789 5.85 -31.45 -12.13
N GLU A 790 6.05 -31.52 -10.80
CA GLU A 790 5.25 -32.36 -9.90
C GLU A 790 3.76 -31.95 -9.89
N LEU A 791 3.44 -30.64 -9.92
CA LEU A 791 2.06 -30.16 -10.02
C LEU A 791 1.39 -30.59 -11.33
N ILE A 792 2.04 -30.35 -12.48
CA ILE A 792 1.51 -30.73 -13.80
C ILE A 792 1.30 -32.25 -13.87
N GLN A 793 2.24 -33.05 -13.37
CA GLN A 793 2.09 -34.49 -13.30
C GLN A 793 0.92 -34.91 -12.41
N ALA A 794 0.71 -34.27 -11.26
CA ALA A 794 -0.44 -34.54 -10.39
C ALA A 794 -1.77 -34.18 -11.07
N GLN A 795 -1.84 -33.04 -11.76
CA GLN A 795 -3.04 -32.61 -12.49
C GLN A 795 -3.39 -33.60 -13.59
N HIS A 796 -2.40 -34.05 -14.37
CA HIS A 796 -2.58 -35.08 -15.39
C HIS A 796 -3.06 -36.43 -14.81
N ARG A 797 -2.48 -36.90 -13.68
CA ARG A 797 -2.94 -38.13 -13.02
C ARG A 797 -4.42 -38.03 -12.61
N ILE A 798 -4.84 -36.90 -12.04
CA ILE A 798 -6.23 -36.69 -11.61
C ILE A 798 -7.17 -36.59 -12.82
N ALA A 799 -6.76 -35.93 -13.91
CA ALA A 799 -7.53 -35.85 -15.15
C ALA A 799 -7.80 -37.24 -15.76
N VAL A 800 -6.80 -38.11 -15.84
CA VAL A 800 -6.97 -39.50 -16.33
C VAL A 800 -7.96 -40.27 -15.45
N VAL A 801 -7.86 -40.14 -14.12
CA VAL A 801 -8.79 -40.81 -13.19
C VAL A 801 -10.22 -40.26 -13.28
N LEU A 802 -10.41 -38.98 -13.59
CA LEU A 802 -11.73 -38.40 -13.88
C LEU A 802 -12.31 -38.99 -15.17
N LEU A 803 -11.52 -39.07 -16.25
CA LEU A 803 -11.94 -39.67 -17.51
C LEU A 803 -12.33 -41.15 -17.35
N ASP A 804 -11.51 -41.97 -16.69
CA ASP A 804 -11.79 -43.38 -16.35
C ASP A 804 -13.14 -43.58 -15.62
N GLN A 805 -13.57 -42.59 -14.82
CA GLN A 805 -14.83 -42.64 -14.07
C GLN A 805 -16.03 -42.14 -14.89
N LEU A 806 -15.82 -41.19 -15.80
CA LEU A 806 -16.84 -40.67 -16.70
C LEU A 806 -17.15 -41.67 -17.84
N GLU A 807 -16.14 -42.25 -18.49
CA GLU A 807 -16.33 -43.27 -19.53
C GLU A 807 -17.04 -44.52 -18.98
N GLY A 808 -16.64 -44.95 -17.77
CA GLY A 808 -17.31 -46.05 -17.05
C GLY A 808 -18.76 -45.77 -16.67
N SER A 809 -19.21 -44.51 -16.74
CA SER A 809 -20.61 -44.11 -16.54
C SER A 809 -21.42 -44.14 -17.84
N PHE A 810 -20.80 -43.84 -18.99
CA PHE A 810 -21.47 -43.92 -20.30
C PHE A 810 -21.74 -45.36 -20.75
N ILE A 811 -20.84 -46.30 -20.47
CA ILE A 811 -20.98 -47.72 -20.85
C ILE A 811 -22.23 -48.37 -20.22
N LEU A 812 -22.63 -47.91 -19.02
CA LEU A 812 -23.85 -48.37 -18.34
C LEU A 812 -25.16 -47.86 -18.96
N PHE A 813 -25.13 -46.86 -19.85
CA PHE A 813 -26.29 -46.35 -20.59
C PHE A 813 -26.35 -46.87 -22.05
N SER A 814 -25.59 -47.90 -22.39
CA SER A 814 -25.67 -48.62 -23.67
C SER A 814 -25.75 -50.14 -23.47
N SER A 815 -26.36 -50.57 -22.36
CA SER A 815 -26.46 -51.97 -21.92
C SER A 815 -27.87 -52.37 -21.44
N ASP A 816 -28.91 -51.62 -21.83
CA ASP A 816 -30.35 -51.92 -21.73
C ASP A 816 -31.03 -51.49 -23.05
#